data_AF-A0A0G0K0E9-F1
#
_entry.id   AF-A0A0G0K0E9-F1
#
_cell.length_a   1.000
_cell.length_b   1.000
_cell.length_c   1.000
_cell.angle_alpha   90.00
_cell.angle_beta   90.00
_cell.angle_gamma   90.00
#
_symmetry.space_group_name_H-M   'P 1'
#
loop_
_entity.id
_entity.type
_entity.pdbx_description
1 polymer ?
#
loop_
_entity_poly.entity_id
_entity_poly.type
_entity_poly.pdbx_seq_one_letter_code
_entity_poly.pdbx_strand_id
1 'polypeptide(L)'
;MNLRFKTAVTAAIFVLLVFFSGEKKVYSQEFTNNSFITIVNPVRISAYTKNSSKSIESEYFQVNRRDLPATWLLSFDVINDKKVAQTIKKFDNKQELGLLFEVSPNLARASDVIYNQTDSWHRSSSLFLNGYRQEDRIKLIDHLFGAFKKEFGYFPKSVGAWWIDAFSLDYMSKKYGLISNLNVADQAGTDGYSVWGTYWSSPYYPSKINAAFPANTKENKLDVVTLRWASRDPLNGYKSPDKRESTRFSTQDYFTIGLGHEYFENLLRLYTSREFGQITIGLEGDFPPEVYSGNFSTHLSIAQRLEANKEVKFSTMSDFANAYRNKYKDLSPGVLIESNDLLESSKKVFWFQNPNYRIGLIYDFNSRLIDLKTNSNLKITLDTGYLITSDKDSITFEKGEINFGRKEIEIKNIPFKIDQRLLKAGLLKVTGNKIIPSEEFVIPKEGLVFTEIKPKIPYAVKSRIYPMDINLIIVLGIFLSLILFTFAIKKNRKIAVTIIVFAVAGSFIYLILIINKPLYVSQSEIDALFILKNLGSGKVLLYDKDCLRCRWNSKDKPAAMEGRKDYVREISKKPIVYSLDFVLAKNPEQAKNILKKTKTKYIYLTKYEDYIEAIAFNPKDLKIRKIFENANAAIFEVY
;
A
#
# COMPACT_ATOMS: atom_id res chain seq x y z
N MET A 1 -4.29 -12.49 -76.40
CA MET A 1 -4.97 -12.21 -75.11
C MET A 1 -4.93 -10.70 -74.88
N ASN A 2 -6.11 -10.08 -74.86
CA ASN A 2 -6.37 -8.74 -75.37
C ASN A 2 -5.83 -7.57 -74.52
N LEU A 3 -5.47 -6.48 -75.21
CA LEU A 3 -5.08 -5.18 -74.65
C LEU A 3 -6.08 -4.65 -73.61
N ARG A 4 -7.38 -4.97 -73.78
CA ARG A 4 -8.48 -4.66 -72.85
C ARG A 4 -8.36 -5.32 -71.47
N PHE A 5 -7.68 -6.46 -71.36
CA PHE A 5 -7.47 -7.15 -70.07
C PHE A 5 -6.36 -6.47 -69.27
N LYS A 6 -5.32 -5.94 -69.94
CA LYS A 6 -4.29 -5.14 -69.27
C LYS A 6 -4.86 -3.81 -68.78
N THR A 7 -5.67 -3.11 -69.56
CA THR A 7 -6.30 -1.84 -69.11
C THR A 7 -7.27 -2.03 -67.95
N ALA A 8 -8.03 -3.13 -67.92
CA ALA A 8 -8.93 -3.45 -66.82
C ALA A 8 -8.18 -3.79 -65.51
N VAL A 9 -7.06 -4.52 -65.61
CA VAL A 9 -6.23 -4.85 -64.44
C VAL A 9 -5.48 -3.62 -63.93
N THR A 10 -4.98 -2.75 -64.80
CA THR A 10 -4.33 -1.50 -64.38
C THR A 10 -5.33 -0.51 -63.77
N ALA A 11 -6.55 -0.41 -64.31
CA ALA A 11 -7.61 0.41 -63.73
C ALA A 11 -8.11 -0.14 -62.38
N ALA A 12 -8.22 -1.47 -62.22
CA ALA A 12 -8.59 -2.09 -60.96
C ALA A 12 -7.51 -1.91 -59.87
N ILE A 13 -6.23 -1.96 -60.24
CA ILE A 13 -5.11 -1.69 -59.32
C ILE A 13 -5.05 -0.20 -58.94
N PHE A 14 -5.37 0.72 -59.86
CA PHE A 14 -5.42 2.16 -59.56
C PHE A 14 -6.61 2.54 -58.68
N VAL A 15 -7.78 1.91 -58.89
CA VAL A 15 -8.95 2.09 -57.99
C VAL A 15 -8.69 1.49 -56.61
N LEU A 16 -8.01 0.33 -56.52
CA LEU A 16 -7.60 -0.23 -55.23
C LEU A 16 -6.54 0.62 -54.52
N LEU A 17 -5.59 1.22 -55.25
CA LEU A 17 -4.59 2.13 -54.65
C LEU A 17 -5.22 3.45 -54.18
N VAL A 18 -6.25 3.97 -54.86
CA VAL A 18 -6.98 5.18 -54.44
C VAL A 18 -7.92 4.90 -53.25
N PHE A 19 -8.47 3.68 -53.14
CA PHE A 19 -9.25 3.28 -51.95
C PHE A 19 -8.37 2.91 -50.73
N PHE A 20 -7.11 2.53 -50.91
CA PHE A 20 -6.14 2.30 -49.82
C PHE A 20 -5.23 3.49 -49.51
N SER A 21 -5.28 4.55 -50.33
CA SER A 21 -4.74 5.88 -50.01
C SER A 21 -5.79 6.77 -49.33
N GLY A 22 -6.79 6.17 -48.67
CA GLY A 22 -7.53 6.89 -47.65
C GLY A 22 -6.51 7.44 -46.68
N GLU A 23 -6.41 8.77 -46.60
CA GLU A 23 -5.55 9.46 -45.67
C GLU A 23 -5.60 8.70 -44.37
N LYS A 24 -4.45 8.15 -43.93
CA LYS A 24 -4.31 7.90 -42.51
C LYS A 24 -4.56 9.27 -41.91
N LYS A 25 -5.76 9.48 -41.38
CA LYS A 25 -5.97 10.41 -40.28
C LYS A 25 -5.11 9.85 -39.17
N VAL A 26 -3.82 10.17 -39.25
CA VAL A 26 -3.02 10.44 -38.08
C VAL A 26 -3.88 11.46 -37.37
N TYR A 27 -4.64 11.01 -36.38
CA TYR A 27 -5.08 11.90 -35.35
C TYR A 27 -3.77 12.41 -34.74
N SER A 28 -3.20 13.48 -35.29
CA SER A 28 -2.57 14.45 -34.42
C SER A 28 -3.69 14.75 -33.44
N GLN A 29 -3.51 14.37 -32.17
CA GLN A 29 -4.35 14.91 -31.12
C GLN A 29 -4.25 16.43 -31.30
N GLU A 30 -5.24 17.02 -31.97
CA GLU A 30 -5.50 18.43 -31.77
C GLU A 30 -5.61 18.56 -30.27
N PHE A 31 -4.72 19.37 -29.68
CA PHE A 31 -4.82 19.73 -28.28
C PHE A 31 -6.19 20.37 -28.10
N THR A 32 -7.16 19.55 -27.72
CA THR A 32 -8.46 20.05 -27.31
C THR A 32 -8.20 20.83 -26.03
N ASN A 33 -8.53 22.12 -26.01
CA ASN A 33 -8.31 23.12 -24.95
C ASN A 33 -8.88 22.78 -23.54
N ASN A 34 -9.04 21.52 -23.16
CA ASN A 34 -9.76 21.05 -21.97
C ASN A 34 -8.90 20.14 -21.07
N SER A 35 -7.58 20.38 -21.03
CA SER A 35 -6.69 19.72 -20.06
C SER A 35 -6.26 20.67 -18.96
N PHE A 36 -6.03 20.11 -17.77
CA PHE A 36 -5.86 20.85 -16.54
C PHE A 36 -4.53 20.52 -15.85
N ILE A 37 -3.86 21.55 -15.37
CA ILE A 37 -2.86 21.43 -14.31
C ILE A 37 -3.50 21.96 -13.04
N THR A 38 -3.57 21.13 -12.00
CA THR A 38 -4.12 21.52 -10.69
C THR A 38 -2.97 21.71 -9.72
N ILE A 39 -2.77 22.94 -9.24
CA ILE A 39 -1.71 23.26 -8.27
C ILE A 39 -2.27 23.05 -6.87
N VAL A 40 -1.64 22.17 -6.09
CA VAL A 40 -2.09 21.85 -4.73
C VAL A 40 -0.90 21.82 -3.78
N ASN A 41 -0.97 22.58 -2.70
CA ASN A 41 0.11 22.69 -1.71
C ASN A 41 -0.41 22.19 -0.35
N PRO A 42 -0.03 20.97 0.09
CA PRO A 42 -0.32 20.49 1.45
C PRO A 42 0.50 21.26 2.49
N VAL A 43 -0.15 21.91 3.45
CA VAL A 43 0.49 22.77 4.45
C VAL A 43 0.35 22.16 5.84
N ARG A 44 1.49 21.94 6.52
CA ARG A 44 1.56 21.46 7.89
C ARG A 44 2.57 22.25 8.72
N ILE A 45 2.43 22.21 10.04
CA ILE A 45 3.49 22.66 10.94
C ILE A 45 4.47 21.50 11.13
N SER A 46 5.73 21.74 10.77
CA SER A 46 6.77 20.71 10.82
C SER A 46 7.94 21.10 11.73
N ALA A 47 8.56 20.08 12.33
CA ALA A 47 9.76 20.23 13.14
C ALA A 47 10.99 20.68 12.33
N TYR A 48 11.02 20.46 11.01
CA TYR A 48 12.13 20.91 10.14
C TYR A 48 11.98 22.35 9.65
N THR A 49 10.82 22.99 9.81
CA THR A 49 10.58 24.39 9.40
C THR A 49 10.77 25.33 10.59
N LYS A 50 11.84 26.13 10.60
CA LYS A 50 12.07 27.10 11.70
C LYS A 50 11.00 28.20 11.79
N ASN A 51 10.46 28.63 10.64
CA ASN A 51 9.46 29.70 10.56
C ASN A 51 8.43 29.36 9.48
N SER A 52 7.36 28.66 9.88
CA SER A 52 6.31 28.20 8.98
C SER A 52 5.65 29.34 8.21
N SER A 53 5.42 30.50 8.83
CA SER A 53 4.84 31.65 8.12
C SER A 53 5.72 32.13 6.96
N LYS A 54 7.04 32.21 7.17
CA LYS A 54 7.98 32.61 6.11
C LYS A 54 8.11 31.53 5.02
N SER A 55 8.02 30.25 5.39
CA SER A 55 8.01 29.14 4.44
C SER A 55 6.81 29.27 3.49
N ILE A 56 5.61 29.36 4.07
CA ILE A 56 4.35 29.51 3.35
C ILE A 56 4.32 30.79 2.51
N GLU A 57 4.84 31.92 3.01
CA GLU A 57 4.98 33.15 2.21
C GLU A 57 5.90 32.98 1.00
N SER A 58 6.99 32.22 1.13
CA SER A 58 7.92 31.98 0.03
C SER A 58 7.30 31.09 -1.05
N GLU A 59 6.60 30.03 -0.65
CA GLU A 59 5.85 29.19 -1.58
C GLU A 59 4.75 29.98 -2.29
N TYR A 60 3.95 30.72 -1.52
CA TYR A 60 2.88 31.58 -2.04
C TYR A 60 3.43 32.63 -2.99
N PHE A 61 4.57 33.24 -2.68
CA PHE A 61 5.22 34.20 -3.56
C PHE A 61 5.52 33.61 -4.94
N GLN A 62 5.95 32.35 -5.03
CA GLN A 62 6.22 31.69 -6.31
C GLN A 62 4.95 31.49 -7.14
N VAL A 63 3.83 31.15 -6.51
CA VAL A 63 2.52 30.98 -7.16
C VAL A 63 1.92 32.34 -7.55
N ASN A 64 1.84 33.27 -6.60
CA ASN A 64 1.20 34.57 -6.75
C ASN A 64 1.90 35.48 -7.76
N ARG A 65 3.25 35.53 -7.78
CA ARG A 65 3.98 36.34 -8.76
C ARG A 65 3.76 35.91 -10.21
N ARG A 66 3.19 34.72 -10.40
CA ARG A 66 2.86 34.09 -11.68
C ARG A 66 1.37 34.17 -12.01
N ASP A 67 0.58 34.78 -11.12
CA ASP A 67 -0.88 34.94 -11.25
C ASP A 67 -1.66 33.63 -11.39
N LEU A 68 -1.14 32.55 -10.77
CA LEU A 68 -1.66 31.20 -10.89
C LEU A 68 -2.71 30.87 -9.80
N PRO A 69 -3.81 30.18 -10.15
CA PRO A 69 -4.72 29.62 -9.17
C PRO A 69 -4.11 28.37 -8.52
N ALA A 70 -4.28 28.23 -7.21
CA ALA A 70 -3.81 27.07 -6.46
C ALA A 70 -4.70 26.76 -5.26
N THR A 71 -4.63 25.52 -4.77
CA THR A 71 -5.31 25.08 -3.54
C THR A 71 -4.29 24.86 -2.42
N TRP A 72 -4.53 25.46 -1.26
CA TRP A 72 -3.72 25.33 -0.05
C TRP A 72 -4.47 24.44 0.95
N LEU A 73 -4.00 23.20 1.16
CA LEU A 73 -4.65 22.26 2.06
C LEU A 73 -4.06 22.41 3.46
N LEU A 74 -4.83 22.95 4.40
CA LEU A 74 -4.33 23.35 5.71
C LEU A 74 -4.59 22.26 6.76
N SER A 75 -3.55 21.84 7.49
CA SER A 75 -3.73 20.95 8.63
C SER A 75 -4.35 21.67 9.83
N PHE A 76 -4.85 20.91 10.81
CA PHE A 76 -5.38 21.48 12.06
C PHE A 76 -4.39 22.41 12.76
N ASP A 77 -3.12 22.00 12.82
CA ASP A 77 -2.06 22.75 13.49
C ASP A 77 -1.76 24.07 12.78
N VAL A 78 -1.88 24.11 11.44
CA VAL A 78 -1.73 25.33 10.64
C VAL A 78 -2.87 26.31 10.91
N ILE A 79 -4.11 25.82 10.98
CA ILE A 79 -5.30 26.65 11.25
C ILE A 79 -5.21 27.29 12.65
N ASN A 80 -4.66 26.57 13.63
CA ASN A 80 -4.55 27.05 15.01
C ASN A 80 -3.29 27.87 15.30
N ASP A 81 -2.30 27.88 14.40
CA ASP A 81 -1.18 28.80 14.50
C ASP A 81 -1.60 30.20 14.05
N LYS A 82 -1.78 31.12 15.02
CA LYS A 82 -2.25 32.49 14.76
C LYS A 82 -1.41 33.23 13.73
N LYS A 83 -0.09 33.06 13.75
CA LYS A 83 0.80 33.80 12.86
C LYS A 83 0.68 33.27 11.43
N VAL A 84 0.67 31.95 11.28
CA VAL A 84 0.49 31.29 9.98
C VAL A 84 -0.90 31.57 9.41
N ALA A 85 -1.97 31.43 10.20
CA ALA A 85 -3.33 31.73 9.77
C ALA A 85 -3.50 33.18 9.31
N GLN A 86 -2.91 34.14 10.04
CA GLN A 86 -2.89 35.56 9.64
C GLN A 86 -2.13 35.82 8.33
N THR A 87 -1.04 35.08 8.08
CA THR A 87 -0.33 35.12 6.80
C THR A 87 -1.21 34.60 5.67
N ILE A 88 -1.83 33.42 5.82
CA ILE A 88 -2.67 32.79 4.79
C ILE A 88 -3.91 33.65 4.47
N LYS A 89 -4.48 34.34 5.45
CA LYS A 89 -5.61 35.27 5.24
C LYS A 89 -5.31 36.43 4.30
N LYS A 90 -4.04 36.70 3.99
CA LYS A 90 -3.62 37.75 3.05
C LYS A 90 -3.50 37.23 1.61
N PHE A 91 -3.71 35.94 1.38
CA PHE A 91 -3.65 35.36 0.05
C PHE A 91 -4.77 35.94 -0.82
N ASP A 92 -4.52 36.04 -2.13
CA ASP A 92 -5.51 36.54 -3.07
C ASP A 92 -6.70 35.57 -3.25
N ASN A 93 -7.70 36.02 -4.01
CA ASN A 93 -8.91 35.24 -4.25
C ASN A 93 -8.75 34.08 -5.25
N LYS A 94 -7.58 33.96 -5.91
CA LYS A 94 -7.24 32.81 -6.76
C LYS A 94 -6.66 31.65 -5.94
N GLN A 95 -6.33 31.89 -4.67
CA GLN A 95 -5.88 30.87 -3.73
C GLN A 95 -7.07 30.23 -3.01
N GLU A 96 -7.46 29.03 -3.43
CA GLU A 96 -8.44 28.23 -2.69
C GLU A 96 -7.83 27.75 -1.37
N LEU A 97 -8.56 27.89 -0.26
CA LEU A 97 -8.20 27.25 1.01
C LEU A 97 -9.03 25.98 1.22
N GLY A 98 -8.34 24.88 1.50
CA GLY A 98 -8.92 23.58 1.81
C GLY A 98 -8.32 22.97 3.07
N LEU A 99 -8.63 21.69 3.32
CA LEU A 99 -8.16 20.97 4.50
C LEU A 99 -7.15 19.88 4.14
N LEU A 100 -6.04 19.82 4.88
CA LEU A 100 -5.16 18.65 4.90
C LEU A 100 -5.52 17.79 6.11
N PHE A 101 -6.09 16.62 5.85
CA PHE A 101 -6.52 15.70 6.88
C PHE A 101 -5.37 14.77 7.29
N GLU A 102 -4.59 15.26 8.26
CA GLU A 102 -3.61 14.48 9.00
C GLU A 102 -4.01 14.48 10.46
N VAL A 103 -4.30 13.30 11.02
CA VAL A 103 -4.62 13.23 12.44
C VAL A 103 -3.34 13.50 13.23
N SER A 104 -3.30 14.64 13.92
CA SER A 104 -2.21 15.02 14.81
C SER A 104 -2.62 14.84 16.28
N PRO A 105 -1.66 14.77 17.22
CA PRO A 105 -1.97 14.74 18.65
C PRO A 105 -2.83 15.92 19.11
N ASN A 106 -2.65 17.09 18.49
CA ASN A 106 -3.44 18.28 18.82
C ASN A 106 -4.87 18.19 18.29
N LEU A 107 -5.06 17.72 17.05
CA LEU A 107 -6.41 17.51 16.51
C LEU A 107 -7.17 16.46 17.33
N ALA A 108 -6.53 15.33 17.64
CA ALA A 108 -7.13 14.26 18.43
C ALA A 108 -7.55 14.76 19.82
N ARG A 109 -6.65 15.46 20.54
CA ARG A 109 -6.95 16.05 21.85
C ARG A 109 -8.10 17.05 21.79
N ALA A 110 -8.09 17.95 20.80
CA ALA A 110 -9.14 18.97 20.67
C ALA A 110 -10.50 18.38 20.28
N SER A 111 -10.49 17.20 19.64
CA SER A 111 -11.69 16.47 19.22
C SER A 111 -12.20 15.46 20.25
N ASP A 112 -11.60 15.38 21.45
CA ASP A 112 -11.91 14.34 22.45
C ASP A 112 -11.79 12.91 21.86
N VAL A 113 -10.66 12.68 21.18
CA VAL A 113 -10.28 11.39 20.59
C VAL A 113 -8.88 11.01 21.09
N ILE A 114 -8.69 9.75 21.45
CA ILE A 114 -7.38 9.22 21.84
C ILE A 114 -6.51 9.11 20.60
N TYR A 115 -5.38 9.81 20.57
CA TYR A 115 -4.41 9.70 19.48
C TYR A 115 -3.77 8.32 19.45
N ASN A 116 -3.78 7.66 18.29
CA ASN A 116 -3.14 6.35 18.10
C ASN A 116 -1.61 6.53 18.01
N GLN A 117 -0.93 6.63 19.15
CA GLN A 117 0.52 6.78 19.16
C GLN A 117 1.22 5.49 18.69
N THR A 118 2.09 5.62 17.69
CA THR A 118 2.94 4.56 17.13
C THR A 118 4.41 4.95 17.19
N ASP A 119 5.29 4.12 16.63
CA ASP A 119 6.72 4.36 16.47
C ASP A 119 7.06 5.55 15.55
N SER A 120 6.17 5.88 14.61
CA SER A 120 6.26 7.07 13.75
C SER A 120 4.87 7.66 13.53
N TRP A 121 4.76 8.98 13.45
CA TRP A 121 3.49 9.64 13.15
C TRP A 121 2.97 9.30 11.75
N HIS A 122 3.86 8.90 10.83
CA HIS A 122 3.52 8.53 9.45
C HIS A 122 2.75 7.21 9.32
N ARG A 123 2.62 6.43 10.40
CA ARG A 123 1.90 5.15 10.35
C ARG A 123 0.43 5.40 10.02
N SER A 124 -0.11 4.59 9.10
CA SER A 124 -1.50 4.73 8.66
C SER A 124 -2.53 4.61 9.79
N SER A 125 -2.24 3.83 10.83
CA SER A 125 -3.08 3.73 12.04
C SER A 125 -3.18 5.02 12.84
N SER A 126 -2.21 5.91 12.68
CA SER A 126 -2.04 7.13 13.47
C SER A 126 -2.45 8.34 12.67
N LEU A 127 -2.03 8.38 11.41
CA LEU A 127 -2.20 9.49 10.48
C LEU A 127 -3.57 9.51 9.80
N PHE A 128 -4.10 8.34 9.42
CA PHE A 128 -5.31 8.25 8.60
C PHE A 128 -6.55 8.11 9.46
N LEU A 129 -7.66 8.67 8.98
CA LEU A 129 -8.98 8.51 9.60
C LEU A 129 -9.36 7.03 9.77
N ASN A 130 -9.00 6.15 8.83
CA ASN A 130 -9.32 4.74 8.93
C ASN A 130 -8.52 3.96 9.98
N GLY A 131 -7.54 4.59 10.63
CA GLY A 131 -6.92 4.09 11.86
C GLY A 131 -7.81 4.23 13.10
N TYR A 132 -8.86 5.06 13.03
CA TYR A 132 -9.77 5.36 14.14
C TYR A 132 -11.15 4.72 13.92
N ARG A 133 -11.95 4.63 14.99
CA ARG A 133 -13.36 4.19 14.91
C ARG A 133 -14.20 5.24 14.17
N GLN A 134 -15.30 4.83 13.54
CA GLN A 134 -16.15 5.75 12.79
C GLN A 134 -16.70 6.91 13.65
N GLU A 135 -17.04 6.63 14.92
CA GLU A 135 -17.46 7.65 15.90
C GLU A 135 -16.36 8.71 16.13
N ASP A 136 -15.11 8.28 16.28
CA ASP A 136 -13.95 9.17 16.44
C ASP A 136 -13.65 9.92 15.15
N ARG A 137 -13.79 9.28 13.98
CA ARG A 137 -13.65 9.96 12.68
C ARG A 137 -14.63 11.11 12.56
N ILE A 138 -15.89 10.91 12.95
CA ILE A 138 -16.91 11.97 12.94
C ILE A 138 -16.47 13.14 13.83
N LYS A 139 -16.03 12.88 15.07
CA LYS A 139 -15.53 13.92 15.98
C LYS A 139 -14.35 14.71 15.39
N LEU A 140 -13.36 14.00 14.85
CA LEU A 140 -12.18 14.60 14.21
C LEU A 140 -12.58 15.49 13.03
N ILE A 141 -13.48 15.00 12.17
CA ILE A 141 -13.98 15.72 11.00
C ILE A 141 -14.74 16.97 11.44
N ASP A 142 -15.68 16.82 12.36
CA ASP A 142 -16.52 17.91 12.83
C ASP A 142 -15.71 19.02 13.46
N HIS A 143 -14.73 18.66 14.28
CA HIS A 143 -13.86 19.60 14.93
C HIS A 143 -12.96 20.35 13.93
N LEU A 144 -12.35 19.64 12.97
CA LEU A 144 -11.48 20.26 11.97
C LEU A 144 -12.26 21.21 11.03
N PHE A 145 -13.42 20.78 10.52
CA PHE A 145 -14.27 21.64 9.69
C PHE A 145 -14.81 22.84 10.48
N GLY A 146 -15.13 22.65 11.76
CA GLY A 146 -15.53 23.73 12.67
C GLY A 146 -14.41 24.75 12.90
N ALA A 147 -13.19 24.29 13.14
CA ALA A 147 -12.01 25.14 13.29
C ALA A 147 -11.74 25.95 12.02
N PHE A 148 -11.80 25.31 10.85
CA PHE A 148 -11.66 25.99 9.56
C PHE A 148 -12.72 27.08 9.37
N LYS A 149 -14.01 26.75 9.59
CA LYS A 149 -15.10 27.74 9.44
C LYS A 149 -14.96 28.90 10.42
N LYS A 150 -14.53 28.64 11.65
CA LYS A 150 -14.28 29.68 12.64
C LYS A 150 -13.17 30.62 12.19
N GLU A 151 -12.11 30.09 11.59
CA GLU A 151 -10.95 30.89 11.18
C GLU A 151 -11.21 31.66 9.88
N PHE A 152 -11.84 31.04 8.86
CA PHE A 152 -11.98 31.59 7.51
C PHE A 152 -13.41 32.00 7.11
N GLY A 153 -14.42 31.68 7.93
CA GLY A 153 -15.81 32.12 7.75
C GLY A 153 -16.69 31.24 6.85
N TYR A 154 -16.13 30.21 6.21
CA TYR A 154 -16.86 29.29 5.32
C TYR A 154 -16.39 27.84 5.50
N PHE A 155 -17.14 26.87 4.96
CA PHE A 155 -16.69 25.48 4.91
C PHE A 155 -15.90 25.21 3.63
N PRO A 156 -14.80 24.44 3.69
CA PRO A 156 -13.95 24.18 2.53
C PRO A 156 -14.64 23.25 1.54
N LYS A 157 -14.38 23.47 0.24
CA LYS A 157 -14.87 22.60 -0.85
C LYS A 157 -13.94 21.44 -1.19
N SER A 158 -12.67 21.58 -0.78
CA SER A 158 -11.59 20.65 -1.08
C SER A 158 -10.92 20.15 0.20
N VAL A 159 -10.63 18.86 0.23
CA VAL A 159 -9.86 18.20 1.28
C VAL A 159 -8.76 17.38 0.60
N GLY A 160 -7.66 17.14 1.28
CA GLY A 160 -6.72 16.11 0.88
C GLY A 160 -6.16 15.41 2.10
N ALA A 161 -5.67 14.21 1.88
CA ALA A 161 -4.85 13.46 2.82
C ALA A 161 -3.98 12.51 2.02
N TRP A 162 -3.10 11.78 2.70
CA TRP A 162 -2.50 10.64 2.02
C TRP A 162 -3.57 9.59 1.67
N TRP A 163 -4.54 9.37 2.57
CA TRP A 163 -5.70 8.53 2.32
C TRP A 163 -6.93 8.96 3.14
N ILE A 164 -8.07 9.13 2.45
CA ILE A 164 -9.40 9.25 3.06
C ILE A 164 -10.28 8.09 2.59
N ASP A 165 -10.90 7.40 3.55
CA ASP A 165 -11.80 6.29 3.28
C ASP A 165 -13.21 6.73 2.85
N ALA A 166 -13.98 5.79 2.29
CA ALA A 166 -15.29 6.09 1.70
C ALA A 166 -16.32 6.60 2.73
N PHE A 167 -16.31 6.08 3.96
CA PHE A 167 -17.23 6.53 5.00
C PHE A 167 -16.97 7.99 5.36
N SER A 168 -15.69 8.33 5.56
CA SER A 168 -15.27 9.69 5.90
C SER A 168 -15.60 10.68 4.77
N LEU A 169 -15.36 10.31 3.50
CA LEU A 169 -15.71 11.14 2.34
C LEU A 169 -17.22 11.35 2.20
N ASP A 170 -18.04 10.31 2.39
CA ASP A 170 -19.50 10.43 2.34
C ASP A 170 -20.02 11.40 3.40
N TYR A 171 -19.49 11.28 4.62
CA TYR A 171 -19.85 12.15 5.73
C TYR A 171 -19.48 13.61 5.47
N MET A 172 -18.24 13.87 5.03
CA MET A 172 -17.77 15.21 4.68
C MET A 172 -18.61 15.82 3.55
N SER A 173 -18.91 15.04 2.51
CA SER A 173 -19.71 15.49 1.37
C SER A 173 -21.13 15.87 1.79
N LYS A 174 -21.83 14.99 2.52
CA LYS A 174 -23.22 15.22 2.95
C LYS A 174 -23.36 16.37 3.94
N LYS A 175 -22.46 16.46 4.94
CA LYS A 175 -22.59 17.44 6.02
C LYS A 175 -22.01 18.81 5.66
N TYR A 176 -20.89 18.83 4.93
CA TYR A 176 -20.12 20.05 4.68
C TYR A 176 -20.10 20.48 3.21
N GLY A 177 -20.71 19.71 2.30
CA GLY A 177 -20.75 20.06 0.88
C GLY A 177 -19.41 19.89 0.18
N LEU A 178 -18.54 19.00 0.67
CA LEU A 178 -17.26 18.68 0.06
C LEU A 178 -17.46 18.12 -1.36
N ILE A 179 -16.69 18.61 -2.33
CA ILE A 179 -16.77 18.20 -3.75
C ILE A 179 -15.45 17.69 -4.33
N SER A 180 -14.32 17.94 -3.65
CA SER A 180 -12.98 17.56 -4.14
C SER A 180 -12.15 16.90 -3.04
N ASN A 181 -11.42 15.86 -3.42
CA ASN A 181 -10.56 15.06 -2.55
C ASN A 181 -9.19 14.85 -3.22
N LEU A 182 -8.10 15.05 -2.49
CA LEU A 182 -6.76 14.64 -2.92
C LEU A 182 -6.32 13.43 -2.10
N ASN A 183 -5.99 12.33 -2.78
CA ASN A 183 -5.40 11.13 -2.16
C ASN A 183 -4.09 10.75 -2.87
N VAL A 184 -3.18 10.03 -2.20
CA VAL A 184 -1.96 9.59 -2.89
C VAL A 184 -2.26 8.68 -4.07
N ALA A 185 -1.53 8.86 -5.16
CA ALA A 185 -1.42 7.91 -6.26
C ALA A 185 -0.96 6.53 -5.75
N ASP A 186 -1.18 5.49 -6.56
CA ASP A 186 -0.82 4.11 -6.22
C ASP A 186 0.63 4.01 -5.75
N GLN A 187 0.84 3.55 -4.51
CA GLN A 187 2.13 3.39 -3.87
C GLN A 187 2.23 2.13 -3.00
N ALA A 188 3.41 1.53 -2.97
CA ALA A 188 3.64 0.29 -2.25
C ALA A 188 4.86 0.39 -1.32
N GLY A 189 4.62 0.32 -0.01
CA GLY A 189 5.68 0.24 1.01
C GLY A 189 6.37 1.55 1.36
N THR A 190 5.83 2.68 0.92
CA THR A 190 6.27 4.04 1.31
C THR A 190 5.65 4.40 2.65
N ASP A 191 6.46 4.99 3.54
CA ASP A 191 6.08 5.40 4.91
C ASP A 191 5.50 4.27 5.80
N GLY A 192 5.65 3.01 5.36
CA GLY A 192 5.16 1.83 6.06
C GLY A 192 3.71 1.45 5.77
N TYR A 193 3.11 1.99 4.71
CA TYR A 193 1.81 1.56 4.21
C TYR A 193 1.80 1.42 2.68
N SER A 194 0.70 0.90 2.15
CA SER A 194 0.47 0.76 0.71
C SER A 194 -0.95 1.20 0.37
N VAL A 195 -1.07 2.03 -0.66
CA VAL A 195 -2.36 2.41 -1.28
C VAL A 195 -2.29 1.92 -2.71
N TRP A 196 -3.11 0.94 -3.07
CA TRP A 196 -3.04 0.32 -4.39
C TRP A 196 -4.44 -0.02 -4.91
N GLY A 197 -4.59 -0.04 -6.23
CA GLY A 197 -5.82 -0.44 -6.87
C GLY A 197 -6.71 0.71 -7.34
N THR A 198 -6.26 1.96 -7.29
CA THR A 198 -7.09 3.10 -7.73
C THR A 198 -7.02 3.30 -9.25
N TYR A 199 -7.73 4.28 -9.79
CA TYR A 199 -7.38 4.79 -11.11
C TYR A 199 -5.93 5.29 -11.12
N TRP A 200 -5.13 4.77 -12.04
CA TRP A 200 -3.73 5.13 -12.18
C TRP A 200 -3.61 6.61 -12.52
N SER A 201 -3.15 7.40 -11.55
CA SER A 201 -2.87 8.84 -11.66
C SER A 201 -3.96 9.67 -12.38
N SER A 202 -5.22 9.23 -12.34
CA SER A 202 -6.34 9.88 -13.03
C SER A 202 -7.48 10.14 -12.07
N PRO A 203 -8.27 11.22 -12.28
CA PRO A 203 -9.37 11.57 -11.41
C PRO A 203 -10.60 10.67 -11.58
N TYR A 204 -11.34 10.46 -10.49
CA TYR A 204 -12.54 9.61 -10.46
C TYR A 204 -13.49 9.97 -9.30
N TYR A 205 -14.76 9.60 -9.44
CA TYR A 205 -15.69 9.50 -8.31
C TYR A 205 -15.50 8.19 -7.56
N PRO A 206 -15.20 8.21 -6.25
CA PRO A 206 -15.08 7.00 -5.46
C PRO A 206 -16.44 6.33 -5.19
N SER A 207 -16.38 5.03 -4.88
CA SER A 207 -17.50 4.22 -4.42
C SER A 207 -17.77 4.46 -2.93
N LYS A 208 -19.04 4.50 -2.51
CA LYS A 208 -19.46 4.55 -1.10
C LYS A 208 -18.99 3.35 -0.29
N ILE A 209 -18.71 2.22 -0.96
CA ILE A 209 -18.23 1.00 -0.32
C ILE A 209 -16.72 1.07 -0.06
N ASN A 210 -15.95 1.57 -1.01
CA ASN A 210 -14.49 1.65 -0.90
C ASN A 210 -13.92 2.72 -1.83
N ALA A 211 -13.26 3.72 -1.24
CA ALA A 211 -12.75 4.87 -1.94
C ALA A 211 -11.66 4.54 -2.96
N ALA A 212 -11.03 3.37 -2.88
CA ALA A 212 -10.05 2.92 -3.88
C ALA A 212 -10.68 2.51 -5.21
N PHE A 213 -11.99 2.29 -5.25
CA PHE A 213 -12.70 1.91 -6.45
C PHE A 213 -13.54 3.08 -6.95
N PRO A 214 -13.58 3.32 -8.27
CA PRO A 214 -14.59 4.19 -8.82
C PRO A 214 -15.99 3.62 -8.57
N ALA A 215 -16.95 4.51 -8.40
CA ALA A 215 -18.35 4.12 -8.35
C ALA A 215 -18.81 3.57 -9.70
N ASN A 216 -19.41 2.38 -9.68
CA ASN A 216 -19.94 1.69 -10.86
C ASN A 216 -21.46 1.85 -11.04
N THR A 217 -22.16 2.45 -10.07
CA THR A 217 -23.57 2.84 -10.19
C THR A 217 -23.79 4.22 -9.56
N LYS A 218 -24.88 4.91 -9.94
CA LYS A 218 -25.18 6.26 -9.43
C LYS A 218 -25.47 6.25 -7.93
N GLU A 219 -26.12 5.20 -7.44
CA GLU A 219 -26.49 5.03 -6.03
C GLU A 219 -25.24 4.89 -5.17
N ASN A 220 -24.24 4.16 -5.67
CA ASN A 220 -22.97 3.92 -5.01
C ASN A 220 -21.95 5.05 -5.25
N LYS A 221 -22.28 6.08 -6.03
CA LYS A 221 -21.40 7.23 -6.26
C LYS A 221 -21.28 8.11 -5.03
N LEU A 222 -20.04 8.36 -4.61
CA LEU A 222 -19.68 9.55 -3.84
C LEU A 222 -19.45 10.70 -4.82
N ASP A 223 -20.25 11.75 -4.72
CA ASP A 223 -20.17 12.91 -5.64
C ASP A 223 -19.02 13.87 -5.27
N VAL A 224 -17.86 13.28 -5.00
CA VAL A 224 -16.59 13.93 -4.67
C VAL A 224 -15.56 13.50 -5.70
N VAL A 225 -14.93 14.44 -6.39
CA VAL A 225 -13.90 14.12 -7.39
C VAL A 225 -12.57 13.87 -6.66
N THR A 226 -12.02 12.67 -6.80
CA THR A 226 -10.72 12.31 -6.23
C THR A 226 -9.59 12.58 -7.23
N LEU A 227 -8.73 13.54 -6.94
CA LEU A 227 -7.47 13.82 -7.61
C LEU A 227 -6.32 13.00 -7.00
N ARG A 228 -5.20 12.88 -7.70
CA ARG A 228 -4.08 12.01 -7.32
C ARG A 228 -2.81 12.80 -6.99
N TRP A 229 -2.16 12.45 -5.87
CA TRP A 229 -0.91 13.05 -5.38
C TRP A 229 0.25 12.04 -5.26
N ALA A 230 1.44 12.28 -5.75
CA ALA A 230 1.78 12.98 -6.97
C ALA A 230 1.53 12.03 -8.15
N SER A 231 1.06 12.54 -9.30
CA SER A 231 0.86 11.72 -10.50
C SER A 231 2.15 11.00 -10.90
N ARG A 232 2.05 9.72 -11.27
CA ARG A 232 3.19 8.82 -11.50
C ARG A 232 3.35 8.39 -12.94
N ASP A 233 4.58 8.12 -13.35
CA ASP A 233 4.88 7.46 -14.61
C ASP A 233 4.19 6.08 -14.67
N PRO A 234 3.43 5.78 -15.74
CA PRO A 234 2.67 4.54 -15.88
C PRO A 234 3.51 3.27 -16.01
N LEU A 235 4.79 3.37 -16.39
CA LEU A 235 5.71 2.25 -16.52
C LEU A 235 6.67 2.19 -15.32
N ASN A 236 7.46 3.25 -15.13
CA ASN A 236 8.54 3.27 -14.14
C ASN A 236 8.00 3.44 -12.71
N GLY A 237 6.89 4.17 -12.57
CA GLY A 237 6.14 4.28 -11.32
C GLY A 237 5.43 2.98 -10.90
N TYR A 238 5.31 1.99 -11.81
CA TYR A 238 4.75 0.67 -11.51
C TYR A 238 5.84 -0.39 -11.27
N LYS A 239 6.88 -0.43 -12.12
CA LYS A 239 7.79 -1.58 -12.27
C LYS A 239 9.16 -1.42 -11.60
N SER A 240 9.42 -0.37 -10.83
CA SER A 240 10.76 -0.13 -10.28
C SER A 240 11.31 -1.36 -9.52
N PRO A 241 12.60 -1.73 -9.72
CA PRO A 241 13.22 -2.92 -9.09
C PRO A 241 13.19 -2.88 -7.56
N ASP A 242 13.09 -1.69 -6.97
CA ASP A 242 12.68 -1.50 -5.58
C ASP A 242 11.32 -0.77 -5.56
N LYS A 243 10.33 -1.38 -4.90
CA LYS A 243 8.98 -0.80 -4.76
C LYS A 243 9.00 0.58 -4.11
N ARG A 244 9.99 0.89 -3.25
CA ARG A 244 10.18 2.22 -2.66
C ARG A 244 10.68 3.26 -3.66
N GLU A 245 11.45 2.84 -4.65
CA GLU A 245 11.94 3.71 -5.71
C GLU A 245 10.83 4.00 -6.74
N SER A 246 9.82 3.13 -6.86
CA SER A 246 8.67 3.35 -7.77
C SER A 246 7.95 4.66 -7.49
N THR A 247 7.92 5.10 -6.23
CA THR A 247 7.22 6.33 -5.85
C THR A 247 7.92 7.59 -6.29
N ARG A 248 9.22 7.48 -6.57
CA ARG A 248 10.06 8.60 -7.01
C ARG A 248 9.85 8.96 -8.46
N PHE A 249 9.28 8.06 -9.27
CA PHE A 249 8.85 8.35 -10.65
C PHE A 249 7.52 9.12 -10.67
N SER A 250 7.50 10.28 -10.03
CA SER A 250 6.33 11.13 -9.83
C SER A 250 6.60 12.58 -10.24
N THR A 251 5.55 13.41 -10.30
CA THR A 251 5.70 14.85 -10.53
C THR A 251 6.52 15.57 -9.45
N GLN A 252 6.67 14.96 -8.28
CA GLN A 252 7.32 15.57 -7.12
C GLN A 252 8.75 15.09 -6.92
N ASP A 253 9.00 13.78 -7.00
CA ASP A 253 10.22 13.18 -6.46
C ASP A 253 11.26 12.77 -7.52
N TYR A 254 10.98 12.95 -8.81
CA TYR A 254 11.81 12.44 -9.90
C TYR A 254 13.27 12.92 -9.84
N PHE A 255 13.50 14.14 -9.34
CA PHE A 255 14.85 14.69 -9.21
C PHE A 255 15.71 13.95 -8.18
N THR A 256 15.08 13.28 -7.20
CA THR A 256 15.79 12.52 -6.14
C THR A 256 16.49 11.27 -6.67
N ILE A 257 16.11 10.83 -7.88
CA ILE A 257 16.73 9.72 -8.61
C ILE A 257 17.53 10.20 -9.83
N GLY A 258 17.87 11.49 -9.89
CA GLY A 258 18.74 12.05 -10.93
C GLY A 258 18.06 12.38 -12.25
N LEU A 259 16.73 12.33 -12.33
CA LEU A 259 16.00 12.70 -13.54
C LEU A 259 15.87 14.23 -13.67
N GLY A 260 16.00 14.73 -14.90
CA GLY A 260 15.92 16.16 -15.22
C GLY A 260 14.51 16.69 -15.44
N HIS A 261 14.37 18.00 -15.63
CA HIS A 261 13.09 18.67 -15.86
C HIS A 261 12.37 18.25 -17.15
N GLU A 262 13.10 17.72 -18.13
CA GLU A 262 12.52 17.15 -19.36
C GLU A 262 11.61 15.95 -19.05
N TYR A 263 12.02 15.07 -18.13
CA TYR A 263 11.17 13.97 -17.67
C TYR A 263 9.87 14.50 -17.03
N PHE A 264 9.96 15.55 -16.22
CA PHE A 264 8.79 16.19 -15.61
C PHE A 264 7.84 16.77 -16.67
N GLU A 265 8.37 17.51 -17.66
CA GLU A 265 7.56 18.04 -18.76
C GLU A 265 6.89 16.94 -19.58
N ASN A 266 7.61 15.87 -19.90
CA ASN A 266 7.06 14.71 -20.61
C ASN A 266 5.94 14.05 -19.78
N LEU A 267 6.10 13.97 -18.46
CA LEU A 267 5.07 13.46 -17.57
C LEU A 267 3.84 14.38 -17.54
N LEU A 268 4.01 15.72 -17.54
CA LEU A 268 2.89 16.66 -17.67
C LEU A 268 2.12 16.41 -18.97
N ARG A 269 2.83 16.43 -20.11
CA ARG A 269 2.24 16.22 -21.44
C ARG A 269 1.54 14.87 -21.55
N LEU A 270 2.08 13.79 -20.96
CA LEU A 270 1.45 12.47 -20.96
C LEU A 270 0.02 12.48 -20.37
N TYR A 271 -0.19 13.27 -19.30
CA TYR A 271 -1.50 13.36 -18.65
C TYR A 271 -2.38 14.49 -19.20
N THR A 272 -1.81 15.48 -19.88
CA THR A 272 -2.54 16.63 -20.44
C THR A 272 -2.79 16.56 -21.95
N SER A 273 -2.15 15.66 -22.70
CA SER A 273 -2.45 15.44 -24.13
C SER A 273 -3.68 14.54 -24.31
N ARG A 274 -4.83 14.94 -23.77
CA ARG A 274 -6.11 14.19 -23.82
C ARG A 274 -7.31 15.13 -23.85
N GLU A 275 -8.47 14.62 -24.25
CA GLU A 275 -9.72 15.42 -24.34
C GLU A 275 -10.17 16.04 -23.01
N PHE A 276 -9.79 15.42 -21.88
CA PHE A 276 -10.03 15.92 -20.54
C PHE A 276 -8.91 15.45 -19.60
N GLY A 277 -7.68 15.86 -19.91
CA GLY A 277 -6.50 15.51 -19.12
C GLY A 277 -6.44 16.27 -17.80
N GLN A 278 -5.88 15.65 -16.76
CA GLN A 278 -5.58 16.34 -15.50
C GLN A 278 -4.31 15.78 -14.89
N ILE A 279 -3.47 16.68 -14.36
CA ILE A 279 -2.32 16.34 -13.55
C ILE A 279 -2.18 17.28 -12.37
N THR A 280 -1.85 16.73 -11.21
CA THR A 280 -1.58 17.50 -10.00
C THR A 280 -0.09 17.80 -9.90
N ILE A 281 0.23 19.06 -9.66
CA ILE A 281 1.58 19.52 -9.28
C ILE A 281 1.49 20.31 -7.97
N GLY A 282 2.62 20.48 -7.30
CA GLY A 282 2.69 21.22 -6.05
C GLY A 282 3.88 20.79 -5.23
N LEU A 283 4.04 21.39 -4.06
CA LEU A 283 5.00 20.97 -3.05
C LEU A 283 4.37 21.11 -1.66
N GLU A 284 4.90 20.40 -0.66
CA GLU A 284 4.46 20.61 0.71
C GLU A 284 4.95 21.96 1.25
N GLY A 285 4.06 22.68 1.92
CA GLY A 285 4.29 23.98 2.55
C GLY A 285 5.08 23.92 3.86
N ASP A 286 5.96 22.92 4.01
CA ASP A 286 6.73 22.65 5.22
C ASP A 286 8.25 22.64 4.98
N PHE A 287 8.72 22.93 3.76
CA PHE A 287 10.15 23.07 3.50
C PHE A 287 10.71 24.41 3.97
N PRO A 288 12.04 24.54 4.15
CA PRO A 288 12.68 25.84 4.31
C PRO A 288 12.36 26.80 3.15
N PRO A 289 12.21 28.13 3.40
CA PRO A 289 11.80 29.11 2.39
C PRO A 289 12.61 29.09 1.09
N GLU A 290 13.90 28.80 1.16
CA GLU A 290 14.84 28.72 0.04
C GLU A 290 14.50 27.61 -0.96
N VAL A 291 13.83 26.52 -0.52
CA VAL A 291 13.50 25.37 -1.38
C VAL A 291 12.55 25.76 -2.51
N TYR A 292 11.57 26.62 -2.22
CA TYR A 292 10.55 27.00 -3.20
C TYR A 292 11.10 27.79 -4.39
N SER A 293 12.26 28.44 -4.22
CA SER A 293 12.95 29.13 -5.31
C SER A 293 13.66 28.18 -6.30
N GLY A 294 13.83 26.91 -5.93
CA GLY A 294 14.46 25.87 -6.73
C GLY A 294 13.47 25.14 -7.66
N ASN A 295 13.42 23.80 -7.56
CA ASN A 295 12.65 22.94 -8.46
C ASN A 295 11.17 23.34 -8.54
N PHE A 296 10.54 23.73 -7.42
CA PHE A 296 9.15 24.18 -7.42
C PHE A 296 8.91 25.38 -8.34
N SER A 297 9.74 26.42 -8.23
CA SER A 297 9.70 27.57 -9.14
C SER A 297 9.89 27.15 -10.61
N THR A 298 10.80 26.21 -10.88
CA THR A 298 11.01 25.67 -12.24
C THR A 298 9.80 24.89 -12.76
N HIS A 299 9.16 24.06 -11.92
CA HIS A 299 7.93 23.34 -12.26
C HIS A 299 6.81 24.29 -12.68
N LEU A 300 6.61 25.36 -11.91
CA LEU A 300 5.61 26.39 -12.24
C LEU A 300 5.94 27.09 -13.56
N SER A 301 7.21 27.42 -13.81
CA SER A 301 7.62 28.05 -15.08
C SER A 301 7.42 27.13 -16.29
N ILE A 302 7.69 25.82 -16.16
CA ILE A 302 7.41 24.83 -17.21
C ILE A 302 5.91 24.76 -17.47
N ALA A 303 5.09 24.66 -16.41
CA ALA A 303 3.64 24.60 -16.53
C ALA A 303 3.06 25.88 -17.17
N GLN A 304 3.58 27.07 -16.83
CA GLN A 304 3.17 28.34 -17.45
C GLN A 304 3.46 28.38 -18.94
N ARG A 305 4.59 27.79 -19.38
CA ARG A 305 4.89 27.68 -20.82
C ARG A 305 3.86 26.83 -21.54
N LEU A 306 3.43 25.71 -20.94
CA LEU A 306 2.36 24.87 -21.50
C LEU A 306 1.04 25.64 -21.60
N GLU A 307 0.69 26.45 -20.60
CA GLU A 307 -0.50 27.30 -20.64
C GLU A 307 -0.38 28.39 -21.72
N ALA A 308 0.77 29.06 -21.84
CA ALA A 308 1.02 30.09 -22.85
C ALA A 308 0.89 29.54 -24.28
N ASN A 309 1.26 28.27 -24.47
CA ASN A 309 1.06 27.53 -25.72
C ASN A 309 -0.38 27.03 -25.92
N LYS A 310 -1.30 27.33 -24.99
CA LYS A 310 -2.72 26.91 -24.97
C LYS A 310 -2.90 25.39 -24.85
N GLU A 311 -1.92 24.69 -24.32
CA GLU A 311 -1.97 23.22 -24.18
C GLU A 311 -2.74 22.78 -22.93
N VAL A 312 -2.76 23.64 -21.89
CA VAL A 312 -3.37 23.36 -20.58
C VAL A 312 -4.02 24.61 -20.00
N LYS A 313 -4.87 24.42 -18.99
CA LYS A 313 -5.42 25.46 -18.13
C LYS A 313 -5.04 25.18 -16.68
N PHE A 314 -4.74 26.22 -15.91
CA PHE A 314 -4.62 26.04 -14.46
C PHE A 314 -5.99 26.00 -13.78
N SER A 315 -6.06 25.29 -12.65
CA SER A 315 -7.28 25.16 -11.85
C SER A 315 -6.94 24.98 -10.38
N THR A 316 -7.82 25.45 -9.50
CA THR A 316 -7.89 24.96 -8.13
C THR A 316 -8.55 23.56 -8.12
N MET A 317 -8.43 22.84 -7.01
CA MET A 317 -9.10 21.56 -6.80
C MET A 317 -10.62 21.66 -6.96
N SER A 318 -11.24 22.72 -6.45
CA SER A 318 -12.69 22.91 -6.59
C SER A 318 -13.11 23.30 -8.01
N ASP A 319 -12.31 24.11 -8.72
CA ASP A 319 -12.57 24.44 -10.13
C ASP A 319 -12.53 23.19 -11.00
N PHE A 320 -11.50 22.36 -10.84
CA PHE A 320 -11.39 21.11 -11.57
C PHE A 320 -12.52 20.15 -11.21
N ALA A 321 -12.85 20.01 -9.93
CA ALA A 321 -13.96 19.14 -9.50
C ALA A 321 -15.30 19.58 -10.11
N ASN A 322 -15.57 20.89 -10.21
CA ASN A 322 -16.76 21.40 -10.88
C ASN A 322 -16.73 21.13 -12.39
N ALA A 323 -15.61 21.35 -13.06
CA ALA A 323 -15.46 21.04 -14.48
C ALA A 323 -15.69 19.54 -14.76
N TYR A 324 -15.12 18.66 -13.92
CA TYR A 324 -15.28 17.22 -13.99
C TYR A 324 -16.74 16.81 -13.73
N ARG A 325 -17.41 17.40 -12.74
CA ARG A 325 -18.84 17.17 -12.43
C ARG A 325 -19.78 17.63 -13.52
N ASN A 326 -19.45 18.71 -14.20
CA ASN A 326 -20.21 19.20 -15.33
C ASN A 326 -20.06 18.29 -16.55
N LYS A 327 -18.85 17.79 -16.83
CA LYS A 327 -18.58 16.90 -17.97
C LYS A 327 -19.09 15.47 -17.71
N TYR A 328 -18.86 14.93 -16.52
CA TYR A 328 -19.17 13.56 -16.13
C TYR A 328 -20.19 13.55 -14.99
N LYS A 329 -21.46 13.81 -15.31
CA LYS A 329 -22.54 13.93 -14.30
C LYS A 329 -22.82 12.63 -13.55
N ASP A 330 -22.69 11.49 -14.23
CA ASP A 330 -23.17 10.21 -13.73
C ASP A 330 -22.07 9.39 -13.05
N LEU A 331 -21.08 8.92 -13.81
CA LEU A 331 -19.98 8.08 -13.34
C LEU A 331 -18.66 8.57 -13.93
N SER A 332 -17.55 8.08 -13.38
CA SER A 332 -16.21 8.34 -13.93
C SER A 332 -16.11 7.78 -15.35
N PRO A 333 -15.42 8.46 -16.29
CA PRO A 333 -15.24 7.95 -17.63
C PRO A 333 -14.29 6.75 -17.64
N GLY A 334 -14.27 6.06 -18.78
CA GLY A 334 -13.13 5.22 -19.14
C GLY A 334 -11.93 6.09 -19.47
N VAL A 335 -10.74 5.69 -19.03
CA VAL A 335 -9.48 6.39 -19.26
C VAL A 335 -8.49 5.40 -19.88
N LEU A 336 -7.92 5.79 -21.02
CA LEU A 336 -6.79 5.12 -21.64
C LEU A 336 -5.53 5.97 -21.42
N ILE A 337 -4.47 5.34 -20.93
CA ILE A 337 -3.12 5.88 -20.84
C ILE A 337 -2.27 5.03 -21.77
N GLU A 338 -1.73 5.64 -22.82
CA GLU A 338 -0.69 5.03 -23.64
C GLU A 338 0.57 5.87 -23.46
N SER A 339 1.69 5.20 -23.18
CA SER A 339 2.98 5.87 -23.03
C SER A 339 4.09 4.99 -23.58
N ASN A 340 5.03 5.60 -24.32
CA ASN A 340 6.38 5.04 -24.43
C ASN A 340 7.06 5.13 -23.06
N ASP A 341 8.16 4.40 -22.87
CA ASP A 341 9.02 4.59 -21.71
C ASP A 341 9.57 6.02 -21.69
N LEU A 342 9.28 6.77 -20.63
CA LEU A 342 9.80 8.14 -20.45
C LEU A 342 11.31 8.16 -20.19
N LEU A 343 11.94 6.98 -19.99
CA LEU A 343 13.38 6.78 -19.90
C LEU A 343 13.99 6.22 -21.19
N GLU A 344 13.25 6.28 -22.31
CA GLU A 344 13.72 5.98 -23.66
C GLU A 344 14.10 4.51 -23.95
N SER A 345 13.47 3.54 -23.28
CA SER A 345 13.56 2.14 -23.73
C SER A 345 12.53 1.81 -24.82
N SER A 346 12.67 0.65 -25.47
CA SER A 346 11.73 0.14 -26.48
C SER A 346 10.34 -0.21 -25.94
N LYS A 347 10.12 -0.06 -24.63
CA LYS A 347 8.88 -0.46 -23.97
C LYS A 347 7.77 0.55 -24.20
N LYS A 348 6.55 0.04 -24.32
CA LYS A 348 5.32 0.81 -24.20
C LYS A 348 4.48 0.29 -23.05
N VAL A 349 3.68 1.15 -22.46
CA VAL A 349 2.71 0.78 -21.44
C VAL A 349 1.33 1.30 -21.81
N PHE A 350 0.32 0.47 -21.56
CA PHE A 350 -1.07 0.78 -21.76
C PHE A 350 -1.81 0.56 -20.44
N TRP A 351 -2.49 1.58 -19.93
CA TRP A 351 -3.47 1.42 -18.87
C TRP A 351 -4.84 1.73 -19.42
N PHE A 352 -5.78 0.82 -19.27
CA PHE A 352 -7.19 1.10 -19.47
C PHE A 352 -7.92 0.93 -18.15
N GLN A 353 -8.75 1.89 -17.80
CA GLN A 353 -9.49 1.87 -16.53
C GLN A 353 -10.86 2.50 -16.69
N ASN A 354 -11.88 1.85 -16.14
CA ASN A 354 -13.27 2.29 -16.12
C ASN A 354 -13.89 1.92 -14.76
N PRO A 355 -15.14 2.30 -14.47
CA PRO A 355 -15.75 2.01 -13.17
C PRO A 355 -15.82 0.53 -12.77
N ASN A 356 -15.72 -0.38 -13.72
CA ASN A 356 -15.82 -1.81 -13.49
C ASN A 356 -14.46 -2.47 -13.30
N TYR A 357 -13.42 -1.99 -14.01
CA TYR A 357 -12.10 -2.60 -13.95
C TYR A 357 -10.97 -1.64 -14.36
N ARG A 358 -9.74 -1.99 -13.98
CA ARG A 358 -8.52 -1.45 -14.57
C ARG A 358 -7.63 -2.58 -15.07
N ILE A 359 -6.88 -2.32 -16.12
CA ILE A 359 -5.93 -3.24 -16.73
C ILE A 359 -4.67 -2.47 -17.11
N GLY A 360 -3.50 -3.04 -16.80
CA GLY A 360 -2.20 -2.53 -17.20
C GLY A 360 -1.49 -3.55 -18.10
N LEU A 361 -0.97 -3.11 -19.23
CA LEU A 361 -0.23 -3.92 -20.20
C LEU A 361 1.12 -3.27 -20.48
N ILE A 362 2.19 -4.05 -20.53
CA ILE A 362 3.50 -3.62 -21.05
C ILE A 362 3.74 -4.33 -22.37
N TYR A 363 4.15 -3.58 -23.38
CA TYR A 363 4.64 -4.11 -24.65
C TYR A 363 6.15 -3.91 -24.75
N ASP A 364 6.87 -4.97 -25.08
CA ASP A 364 8.34 -4.98 -25.24
C ASP A 364 8.69 -6.10 -26.23
N PHE A 365 8.25 -5.94 -27.48
CA PHE A 365 8.17 -7.00 -28.52
C PHE A 365 7.22 -8.17 -28.20
N ASN A 366 6.87 -8.36 -26.93
CA ASN A 366 5.79 -9.20 -26.43
C ASN A 366 4.88 -8.37 -25.51
N SER A 367 3.57 -8.60 -25.60
CA SER A 367 2.59 -8.03 -24.66
C SER A 367 2.62 -8.77 -23.33
N ARG A 368 2.48 -8.06 -22.22
CA ARG A 368 2.43 -8.61 -20.85
C ARG A 368 1.35 -7.92 -20.04
N LEU A 369 0.44 -8.68 -19.47
CA LEU A 369 -0.48 -8.21 -18.42
C LEU A 369 0.29 -7.97 -17.13
N ILE A 370 0.30 -6.73 -16.65
CA ILE A 370 0.99 -6.33 -15.41
C ILE A 370 0.05 -6.06 -14.25
N ASP A 371 -1.18 -5.63 -14.51
CA ASP A 371 -2.20 -5.37 -13.48
C ASP A 371 -3.58 -5.69 -14.06
N LEU A 372 -4.43 -6.28 -13.23
CA LEU A 372 -5.86 -6.37 -13.49
C LEU A 372 -6.60 -6.28 -12.16
N LYS A 373 -7.55 -5.35 -12.09
CA LYS A 373 -8.49 -5.22 -10.97
C LYS A 373 -9.89 -5.17 -11.54
N THR A 374 -10.81 -5.99 -11.03
CA THR A 374 -12.21 -5.99 -11.48
C THR A 374 -13.17 -6.07 -10.29
N ASN A 375 -14.33 -5.43 -10.44
CA ASN A 375 -15.46 -5.50 -9.50
C ASN A 375 -16.60 -6.40 -10.00
N SER A 376 -16.48 -6.95 -11.21
CA SER A 376 -17.50 -7.77 -11.86
C SER A 376 -16.87 -8.90 -12.67
N ASN A 377 -17.70 -9.82 -13.18
CA ASN A 377 -17.26 -10.69 -14.27
C ASN A 377 -16.93 -9.81 -15.48
N LEU A 378 -15.82 -10.08 -16.15
CA LEU A 378 -15.30 -9.28 -17.25
C LEU A 378 -14.87 -10.20 -18.39
N LYS A 379 -15.34 -9.93 -19.60
CA LYS A 379 -14.84 -10.55 -20.83
C LYS A 379 -13.98 -9.54 -21.58
N ILE A 380 -12.72 -9.88 -21.83
CA ILE A 380 -11.78 -9.06 -22.60
C ILE A 380 -11.45 -9.82 -23.89
N THR A 381 -11.74 -9.20 -25.03
CA THR A 381 -11.23 -9.64 -26.33
C THR A 381 -10.01 -8.80 -26.66
N LEU A 382 -8.86 -9.44 -26.86
CA LEU A 382 -7.61 -8.77 -27.23
C LEU A 382 -7.37 -8.99 -28.73
N ASP A 383 -7.40 -7.90 -29.50
CA ASP A 383 -6.99 -7.88 -30.91
C ASP A 383 -5.58 -7.27 -30.98
N THR A 384 -4.56 -8.12 -31.13
CA THR A 384 -3.16 -7.75 -30.85
C THR A 384 -2.23 -7.86 -32.05
N GLY A 385 -2.75 -7.87 -33.28
CA GLY A 385 -2.01 -7.75 -34.55
C GLY A 385 -0.53 -8.18 -34.56
N TYR A 386 -0.25 -9.36 -35.13
CA TYR A 386 1.06 -9.97 -35.45
C TYR A 386 2.35 -9.35 -34.85
N LEU A 387 2.93 -10.04 -33.86
CA LEU A 387 4.26 -10.68 -33.92
C LEU A 387 4.57 -11.40 -32.60
N ILE A 388 4.79 -12.71 -32.68
CA ILE A 388 5.33 -13.58 -31.61
C ILE A 388 6.80 -13.81 -31.90
N THR A 389 7.71 -13.65 -30.92
CA THR A 389 8.74 -14.66 -30.55
C THR A 389 9.43 -14.38 -29.20
N SER A 390 10.08 -15.44 -28.70
CA SER A 390 10.54 -15.83 -27.37
C SER A 390 11.40 -14.86 -26.56
N ASP A 391 11.02 -14.61 -25.31
CA ASP A 391 11.73 -15.24 -24.18
C ASP A 391 10.96 -15.15 -22.85
N LYS A 392 11.42 -15.97 -21.89
CA LYS A 392 10.78 -16.36 -20.61
C LYS A 392 10.17 -15.21 -19.81
N ASP A 393 9.01 -15.49 -19.19
CA ASP A 393 8.21 -14.64 -18.28
C ASP A 393 7.21 -13.67 -18.94
N SER A 394 6.49 -14.11 -19.98
CA SER A 394 5.39 -13.36 -20.59
C SER A 394 4.26 -14.23 -21.15
N ILE A 395 3.04 -13.66 -21.19
CA ILE A 395 1.88 -14.22 -21.91
C ILE A 395 1.72 -13.38 -23.17
N THR A 396 2.14 -13.91 -24.33
CA THR A 396 2.00 -13.25 -25.63
C THR A 396 0.65 -13.61 -26.28
N PHE A 397 0.05 -12.66 -26.99
CA PHE A 397 -1.27 -12.80 -27.62
C PHE A 397 -1.17 -12.58 -29.14
N GLU A 398 -1.77 -13.46 -29.96
CA GLU A 398 -1.98 -13.24 -31.40
C GLU A 398 -3.42 -12.80 -31.70
N LYS A 399 -4.41 -13.51 -31.15
CA LYS A 399 -5.84 -13.14 -31.09
C LYS A 399 -6.53 -14.05 -30.08
N GLY A 400 -7.31 -13.51 -29.15
CA GLY A 400 -8.20 -14.35 -28.34
C GLY A 400 -8.91 -13.66 -27.20
N GLU A 401 -9.55 -14.46 -26.36
CA GLU A 401 -10.54 -14.02 -25.38
C GLU A 401 -10.14 -14.46 -23.99
N ILE A 402 -10.09 -13.52 -23.05
CA ILE A 402 -9.91 -13.80 -21.62
C ILE A 402 -11.19 -13.43 -20.88
N ASN A 403 -11.85 -14.40 -20.26
CA ASN A 403 -13.01 -14.23 -19.40
C ASN A 403 -12.57 -14.30 -17.94
N PHE A 404 -12.59 -13.17 -17.26
CA PHE A 404 -12.41 -13.07 -15.82
C PHE A 404 -13.76 -13.26 -15.13
N GLY A 405 -14.01 -14.46 -14.61
CA GLY A 405 -15.10 -14.73 -13.67
C GLY A 405 -14.67 -14.48 -12.22
N ARG A 406 -15.64 -14.37 -11.30
CA ARG A 406 -15.38 -14.20 -9.85
C ARG A 406 -14.46 -15.26 -9.25
N LYS A 407 -14.44 -16.47 -9.83
CA LYS A 407 -13.74 -17.65 -9.30
C LYS A 407 -12.77 -18.29 -10.29
N GLU A 408 -12.68 -17.78 -11.51
CA GLU A 408 -11.86 -18.39 -12.56
C GLU A 408 -11.53 -17.38 -13.65
N ILE A 409 -10.38 -17.55 -14.30
CA ILE A 409 -9.96 -16.83 -15.49
C ILE A 409 -9.92 -17.83 -16.63
N GLU A 410 -10.78 -17.71 -17.62
CA GLU A 410 -10.81 -18.59 -18.78
C GLU A 410 -10.13 -17.91 -19.97
N ILE A 411 -9.11 -18.54 -20.55
CA ILE A 411 -8.32 -18.04 -21.68
C ILE A 411 -8.65 -18.87 -22.93
N LYS A 412 -9.56 -18.38 -23.77
CA LYS A 412 -9.94 -19.04 -25.02
C LYS A 412 -9.05 -18.62 -26.17
N ASN A 413 -8.74 -19.60 -27.02
CA ASN A 413 -8.08 -19.41 -28.31
C ASN A 413 -6.66 -18.82 -28.23
N ILE A 414 -6.02 -18.85 -27.06
CA ILE A 414 -4.64 -18.40 -26.86
C ILE A 414 -3.87 -19.44 -26.04
N PRO A 415 -2.68 -19.87 -26.48
CA PRO A 415 -1.75 -20.59 -25.62
C PRO A 415 -1.17 -19.64 -24.55
N PHE A 416 -1.37 -19.96 -23.28
CA PHE A 416 -0.80 -19.20 -22.16
C PHE A 416 0.19 -20.05 -21.35
N LYS A 417 1.17 -19.39 -20.72
CA LYS A 417 2.10 -20.01 -19.76
C LYS A 417 1.93 -19.35 -18.41
N ILE A 418 1.74 -20.15 -17.36
CA ILE A 418 1.76 -19.68 -15.97
C ILE A 418 3.13 -19.99 -15.37
N ASP A 419 3.64 -19.04 -14.58
CA ASP A 419 4.85 -19.25 -13.79
C ASP A 419 4.72 -20.52 -12.94
N GLN A 420 5.64 -21.46 -13.12
CA GLN A 420 5.65 -22.72 -12.38
C GLN A 420 5.75 -22.52 -10.87
N ARG A 421 6.30 -21.40 -10.38
CA ARG A 421 6.34 -21.08 -8.96
C ARG A 421 4.92 -20.88 -8.40
N LEU A 422 4.02 -20.25 -9.16
CA LEU A 422 2.62 -20.05 -8.76
C LEU A 422 1.84 -21.36 -8.73
N LEU A 423 2.09 -22.23 -9.72
CA LEU A 423 1.52 -23.58 -9.78
C LEU A 423 2.04 -24.46 -8.64
N LYS A 424 3.36 -24.47 -8.40
CA LYS A 424 3.99 -25.20 -7.30
C LYS A 424 3.53 -24.69 -5.94
N ALA A 425 3.22 -23.40 -5.84
CA ALA A 425 2.69 -22.81 -4.63
C ALA A 425 1.26 -23.26 -4.28
N GLY A 426 0.57 -23.93 -5.22
CA GLY A 426 -0.82 -24.37 -5.02
C GLY A 426 -1.81 -23.20 -4.93
N LEU A 427 -1.39 -21.99 -5.30
CA LEU A 427 -2.24 -20.79 -5.26
C LEU A 427 -3.24 -20.76 -6.42
N LEU A 428 -2.90 -21.45 -7.52
CA LEU A 428 -3.69 -21.50 -8.75
C LEU A 428 -3.83 -22.96 -9.19
N LYS A 429 -5.04 -23.37 -9.56
CA LYS A 429 -5.34 -24.60 -10.28
C LYS A 429 -5.56 -24.25 -11.75
N VAL A 430 -4.94 -24.99 -12.67
CA VAL A 430 -5.15 -24.81 -14.11
C VAL A 430 -5.89 -26.02 -14.65
N THR A 431 -7.00 -25.79 -15.35
CA THR A 431 -7.82 -26.85 -15.94
C THR A 431 -8.16 -26.46 -17.37
N GLY A 432 -7.45 -27.05 -18.33
CA GLY A 432 -7.56 -26.69 -19.75
C GLY A 432 -7.25 -25.21 -19.96
N ASN A 433 -8.25 -24.46 -20.41
CA ASN A 433 -8.17 -23.02 -20.62
C ASN A 433 -8.46 -22.18 -19.37
N LYS A 434 -8.79 -22.78 -18.23
CA LYS A 434 -9.19 -22.08 -17.01
C LYS A 434 -8.06 -22.00 -15.99
N ILE A 435 -7.89 -20.83 -15.38
CA ILE A 435 -7.04 -20.54 -14.24
C ILE A 435 -7.94 -20.23 -13.06
N ILE A 436 -7.95 -21.10 -12.07
CA ILE A 436 -8.87 -21.05 -10.94
C ILE A 436 -7.99 -20.72 -9.72
N PRO A 437 -8.24 -19.63 -8.98
CA PRO A 437 -7.63 -19.45 -7.67
C PRO A 437 -7.99 -20.65 -6.81
N SER A 438 -7.02 -21.24 -6.10
CA SER A 438 -7.34 -22.37 -5.23
C SER A 438 -8.26 -21.90 -4.10
N GLU A 439 -9.58 -22.11 -4.23
CA GLU A 439 -10.59 -21.72 -3.24
C GLU A 439 -10.58 -22.62 -2.00
N GLU A 440 -9.85 -23.72 -2.02
CA GLU A 440 -9.50 -24.46 -0.81
C GLU A 440 -8.46 -23.63 -0.06
N PHE A 441 -8.93 -22.57 0.60
CA PHE A 441 -8.20 -22.04 1.74
C PHE A 441 -7.98 -23.23 2.66
N VAL A 442 -6.71 -23.62 2.83
CA VAL A 442 -6.33 -24.75 3.69
C VAL A 442 -6.83 -24.52 5.13
N ILE A 443 -7.16 -23.26 5.46
CA ILE A 443 -7.59 -22.76 6.75
C ILE A 443 -8.75 -21.76 6.53
N PRO A 444 -9.79 -21.70 7.40
CA PRO A 444 -10.89 -20.76 7.29
C PRO A 444 -10.44 -19.29 7.20
N LYS A 445 -11.28 -18.39 6.65
CA LYS A 445 -10.98 -16.94 6.56
C LYS A 445 -10.66 -16.32 7.92
N GLU A 446 -11.20 -16.92 8.97
CA GLU A 446 -11.05 -16.53 10.35
C GLU A 446 -9.67 -16.89 10.91
N GLY A 447 -8.81 -17.58 10.16
CA GLY A 447 -7.48 -18.08 10.54
C GLY A 447 -7.51 -19.48 11.16
N LEU A 448 -6.34 -19.98 11.59
CA LEU A 448 -6.20 -21.33 12.16
C LEU A 448 -6.35 -21.28 13.67
N VAL A 449 -7.25 -22.09 14.21
CA VAL A 449 -7.37 -22.31 15.65
C VAL A 449 -6.99 -23.75 15.97
N PHE A 450 -6.07 -23.94 16.92
CA PHE A 450 -5.66 -25.26 17.39
C PHE A 450 -5.33 -25.24 18.89
N THR A 451 -5.26 -26.42 19.49
CA THR A 451 -4.84 -26.62 20.89
C THR A 451 -3.49 -27.34 20.92
N GLU A 452 -2.59 -26.93 21.81
CA GLU A 452 -1.28 -27.56 21.96
C GLU A 452 -0.93 -27.82 23.43
N ILE A 453 -0.51 -29.05 23.74
CA ILE A 453 -0.36 -29.57 25.12
C ILE A 453 1.13 -29.67 25.53
N LYS A 454 2.02 -28.87 24.94
CA LYS A 454 3.46 -28.95 25.27
C LYS A 454 3.81 -28.09 26.47
N PRO A 455 4.29 -28.62 27.62
CA PRO A 455 4.77 -27.78 28.71
C PRO A 455 5.90 -26.87 28.22
N LYS A 456 5.89 -25.61 28.64
CA LYS A 456 6.89 -24.61 28.26
C LYS A 456 7.22 -23.73 29.45
N ILE A 457 8.48 -23.32 29.52
CA ILE A 457 8.97 -22.36 30.50
C ILE A 457 8.85 -20.95 29.91
N PRO A 458 8.21 -19.99 30.61
CA PRO A 458 8.04 -18.63 30.13
C PRO A 458 9.37 -17.94 29.80
N TYR A 459 9.38 -17.12 28.75
CA TYR A 459 10.56 -16.36 28.33
C TYR A 459 11.16 -15.55 29.47
N ALA A 460 10.32 -14.89 30.28
CA ALA A 460 10.78 -14.07 31.42
C ALA A 460 11.58 -14.86 32.47
N VAL A 461 11.34 -16.16 32.60
CA VAL A 461 12.13 -17.04 33.47
C VAL A 461 13.41 -17.45 32.76
N LYS A 462 13.30 -17.95 31.52
CA LYS A 462 14.45 -18.41 30.72
C LYS A 462 15.50 -17.32 30.53
N SER A 463 15.09 -16.09 30.28
CA SER A 463 16.00 -14.96 30.05
C SER A 463 16.76 -14.53 31.31
N ARG A 464 16.24 -14.79 32.51
CA ARG A 464 16.89 -14.43 33.78
C ARG A 464 17.94 -15.45 34.23
N ILE A 465 17.72 -16.72 33.89
CA ILE A 465 18.62 -17.83 34.27
C ILE A 465 19.62 -18.19 33.16
N TYR A 466 19.50 -17.58 31.98
CA TYR A 466 20.45 -17.76 30.88
C TYR A 466 21.88 -17.32 31.28
N PRO A 467 22.94 -18.10 31.00
CA PRO A 467 22.99 -19.32 30.19
C PRO A 467 22.95 -20.65 30.97
N MET A 468 22.46 -20.66 32.22
CA MET A 468 22.43 -21.88 33.05
C MET A 468 21.48 -22.93 32.48
N ASP A 469 21.87 -24.21 32.60
CA ASP A 469 21.03 -25.33 32.14
C ASP A 469 19.80 -25.48 33.07
N ILE A 470 18.62 -25.29 32.49
CA ILE A 470 17.33 -25.44 33.15
C ILE A 470 17.14 -26.84 33.73
N ASN A 471 17.64 -27.88 33.06
CA ASN A 471 17.51 -29.25 33.57
C ASN A 471 18.26 -29.41 34.88
N LEU A 472 19.42 -28.76 35.02
CA LEU A 472 20.21 -28.75 36.25
C LEU A 472 19.44 -28.06 37.39
N ILE A 473 18.77 -26.93 37.11
CA ILE A 473 17.97 -26.20 38.10
C ILE A 473 16.76 -27.03 38.55
N ILE A 474 16.07 -27.69 37.61
CA ILE A 474 14.95 -28.57 37.92
C ILE A 474 15.41 -29.74 38.79
N VAL A 475 16.54 -30.38 38.46
CA VAL A 475 17.10 -31.48 39.26
C VAL A 475 17.46 -31.02 40.67
N LEU A 476 18.11 -29.85 40.81
CA LEU A 476 18.44 -29.27 42.12
C LEU A 476 17.18 -28.91 42.91
N GLY A 477 16.15 -28.38 42.25
CA GLY A 477 14.85 -28.08 42.86
C GLY A 477 14.12 -29.32 43.34
N ILE A 478 14.11 -30.39 42.55
CA ILE A 478 13.54 -31.70 42.94
C ILE A 478 14.30 -32.24 44.15
N PHE A 479 15.63 -32.20 44.14
CA PHE A 479 16.46 -32.68 45.24
C PHE A 479 16.21 -31.89 46.54
N LEU A 480 16.13 -30.57 46.47
CA LEU A 480 15.81 -29.71 47.62
C LEU A 480 14.38 -29.98 48.14
N SER A 481 13.42 -30.20 47.24
CA SER A 481 12.05 -30.54 47.60
C SER A 481 11.95 -31.88 48.32
N LEU A 482 12.74 -32.89 47.90
CA LEU A 482 12.83 -34.20 48.55
C LEU A 482 13.42 -34.08 49.96
N ILE A 483 14.45 -33.24 50.15
CA ILE A 483 15.03 -32.99 51.48
C ILE A 483 14.00 -32.33 52.40
N LEU A 484 13.36 -31.24 51.95
CA LEU A 484 12.32 -30.55 52.72
C LEU A 484 11.15 -31.48 53.06
N PHE A 485 10.79 -32.37 52.14
CA PHE A 485 9.77 -33.37 52.34
C PHE A 485 10.12 -34.39 53.43
N THR A 486 11.35 -34.93 53.43
CA THR A 486 11.81 -35.83 54.51
C THR A 486 11.80 -35.14 55.88
N PHE A 487 12.10 -33.84 55.91
CA PHE A 487 12.05 -33.03 57.13
C PHE A 487 10.61 -32.78 57.61
N ALA A 488 9.68 -32.49 56.69
CA ALA A 488 8.27 -32.28 56.99
C ALA A 488 7.58 -33.55 57.50
N ILE A 489 7.89 -34.71 56.92
CA ILE A 489 7.41 -36.02 57.40
C ILE A 489 7.88 -36.29 58.83
N LYS A 490 9.17 -36.03 59.12
CA LYS A 490 9.73 -36.21 60.47
C LYS A 490 9.06 -35.34 61.52
N LYS A 491 8.64 -34.12 61.15
CA LYS A 491 8.03 -33.15 62.09
C LYS A 491 6.53 -33.38 62.30
N ASN A 492 5.76 -33.60 61.22
CA ASN A 492 4.32 -33.86 61.33
C ASN A 492 3.74 -34.52 60.05
N ARG A 493 3.48 -35.84 60.13
CA ARG A 493 2.99 -36.65 59.00
C ARG A 493 1.66 -36.15 58.42
N LYS A 494 0.76 -35.59 59.23
CA LYS A 494 -0.53 -35.07 58.74
C LYS A 494 -0.36 -33.84 57.85
N ILE A 495 0.53 -32.93 58.24
CA ILE A 495 0.83 -31.71 57.46
C ILE A 495 1.47 -32.08 56.12
N ALA A 496 2.41 -33.03 56.10
CA ALA A 496 3.08 -33.46 54.87
C ALA A 496 2.09 -34.08 53.86
N VAL A 497 1.14 -34.90 54.33
CA VAL A 497 0.10 -35.49 53.47
C VAL A 497 -0.84 -34.42 52.91
N THR A 498 -1.27 -33.46 53.73
CA THR A 498 -2.12 -32.35 53.27
C THR A 498 -1.43 -31.52 52.18
N ILE A 499 -0.14 -31.21 52.33
CA ILE A 499 0.64 -30.48 51.31
C ILE A 499 0.70 -31.27 49.99
N ILE A 500 0.90 -32.59 50.02
CA ILE A 500 0.89 -33.43 48.81
C ILE A 500 -0.47 -33.36 48.12
N VAL A 501 -1.55 -33.53 48.88
CA VAL A 501 -2.91 -33.53 48.31
C VAL A 501 -3.20 -32.20 47.63
N PHE A 502 -2.85 -31.06 48.25
CA PHE A 502 -3.02 -29.74 47.62
C PHE A 502 -2.08 -29.51 46.44
N ALA A 503 -0.84 -29.99 46.47
CA ALA A 503 0.10 -29.86 45.36
C ALA A 503 -0.33 -30.71 44.15
N VAL A 504 -0.80 -31.94 44.39
CA VAL A 504 -1.34 -32.83 43.34
C VAL A 504 -2.64 -32.28 42.79
N ALA A 505 -3.58 -31.85 43.64
CA ALA A 505 -4.83 -31.23 43.20
C ALA A 505 -4.56 -29.92 42.43
N GLY A 506 -3.67 -29.07 42.92
CA GLY A 506 -3.29 -27.82 42.25
C GLY A 506 -2.60 -28.07 40.91
N SER A 507 -1.72 -29.07 40.83
CA SER A 507 -1.08 -29.46 39.56
C SER A 507 -2.08 -30.03 38.56
N PHE A 508 -3.06 -30.81 39.04
CA PHE A 508 -4.13 -31.38 38.21
C PHE A 508 -5.08 -30.29 37.69
N ILE A 509 -5.49 -29.34 38.54
CA ILE A 509 -6.29 -28.17 38.15
C ILE A 509 -5.52 -27.29 37.15
N TYR A 510 -4.23 -27.04 37.39
CA TYR A 510 -3.38 -26.30 36.47
C TYR A 510 -3.24 -27.00 35.11
N LEU A 511 -3.09 -28.33 35.09
CA LEU A 511 -3.11 -29.11 33.86
C LEU A 511 -4.44 -28.93 33.11
N ILE A 512 -5.57 -29.09 33.80
CA ILE A 512 -6.92 -28.95 33.20
C ILE A 512 -7.10 -27.56 32.58
N LEU A 513 -6.67 -26.50 33.27
CA LEU A 513 -6.78 -25.12 32.77
C LEU A 513 -5.89 -24.83 31.56
N ILE A 514 -4.78 -25.55 31.38
CA ILE A 514 -3.85 -25.38 30.25
C ILE A 514 -4.24 -26.25 29.05
N ILE A 515 -4.81 -27.44 29.28
CA ILE A 515 -5.10 -28.43 28.22
C ILE A 515 -6.10 -27.92 27.19
N ASN A 516 -7.02 -27.01 27.57
CA ASN A 516 -8.14 -26.59 26.71
C ASN A 516 -8.04 -25.17 26.16
N LYS A 517 -6.85 -24.55 26.13
CA LYS A 517 -6.72 -23.17 25.63
C LYS A 517 -6.57 -23.15 24.09
N PRO A 518 -7.55 -22.65 23.32
CA PRO A 518 -7.40 -22.46 21.88
C PRO A 518 -6.34 -21.39 21.60
N LEU A 519 -5.52 -21.65 20.57
CA LEU A 519 -4.49 -20.76 20.06
C LEU A 519 -4.80 -20.37 18.62
N TYR A 520 -4.59 -19.09 18.32
CA TYR A 520 -4.91 -18.49 17.05
C TYR A 520 -3.68 -18.23 16.18
N VAL A 521 -3.78 -18.49 14.87
CA VAL A 521 -2.80 -18.07 13.86
C VAL A 521 -3.53 -17.33 12.75
N SER A 522 -3.06 -16.12 12.46
CA SER A 522 -3.71 -15.25 11.47
C SER A 522 -3.57 -15.75 10.05
N GLN A 523 -4.55 -15.46 9.19
CA GLN A 523 -4.46 -15.80 7.76
C GLN A 523 -3.19 -15.24 7.10
N SER A 524 -2.76 -14.03 7.48
CA SER A 524 -1.51 -13.46 6.96
C SER A 524 -0.27 -14.23 7.40
N GLU A 525 -0.22 -14.82 8.59
CA GLU A 525 0.85 -15.75 8.95
C GLU A 525 0.82 -17.02 8.10
N ILE A 526 -0.37 -17.54 7.80
CA ILE A 526 -0.56 -18.70 6.93
C ILE A 526 -0.02 -18.42 5.52
N ASP A 527 -0.35 -17.26 4.95
CA ASP A 527 0.14 -16.84 3.63
C ASP A 527 1.67 -16.79 3.58
N ALA A 528 2.30 -16.27 4.64
CA ALA A 528 3.75 -16.25 4.80
C ALA A 528 4.33 -17.68 4.84
N LEU A 529 3.67 -18.60 5.54
CA LEU A 529 4.11 -19.98 5.65
C LEU A 529 3.97 -20.76 4.34
N PHE A 530 2.99 -20.43 3.50
CA PHE A 530 2.92 -20.95 2.14
C PHE A 530 4.08 -20.47 1.28
N ILE A 531 4.47 -19.20 1.39
CA ILE A 531 5.68 -18.72 0.73
C ILE A 531 6.89 -19.49 1.24
N LEU A 532 7.03 -19.60 2.56
CA LEU A 532 8.11 -20.35 3.19
C LEU A 532 8.18 -21.79 2.66
N LYS A 533 7.05 -22.51 2.61
CA LYS A 533 6.94 -23.89 2.08
C LYS A 533 7.59 -24.04 0.70
N ASN A 534 7.36 -23.06 -0.18
CA ASN A 534 7.80 -23.09 -1.59
C ASN A 534 9.25 -22.65 -1.81
N LEU A 535 9.93 -22.13 -0.78
CA LEU A 535 11.35 -21.84 -0.85
C LEU A 535 12.18 -23.13 -0.82
N GLY A 536 13.48 -23.02 -1.14
CA GLY A 536 14.44 -24.11 -1.08
C GLY A 536 14.47 -24.85 0.27
N SER A 537 15.11 -26.02 0.32
CA SER A 537 15.26 -26.76 1.57
C SER A 537 16.13 -25.99 2.57
N GLY A 538 15.84 -26.15 3.87
CA GLY A 538 16.62 -25.51 4.91
C GLY A 538 15.87 -25.38 6.23
N LYS A 539 16.62 -25.18 7.33
CA LYS A 539 16.04 -25.00 8.66
C LYS A 539 15.53 -23.58 8.87
N VAL A 540 14.41 -23.47 9.58
CA VAL A 540 13.76 -22.20 9.94
C VAL A 540 14.05 -21.88 11.40
N LEU A 541 14.72 -20.76 11.67
CA LEU A 541 14.91 -20.25 13.02
C LEU A 541 13.67 -19.49 13.48
N LEU A 542 13.22 -19.82 14.68
CA LEU A 542 12.13 -19.19 15.41
C LEU A 542 12.66 -18.59 16.71
N TYR A 543 12.07 -17.47 17.11
CA TYR A 543 12.39 -16.86 18.39
C TYR A 543 11.81 -17.73 19.50
N ASP A 544 12.64 -18.09 20.48
CA ASP A 544 12.17 -18.77 21.68
C ASP A 544 11.64 -17.77 22.72
N LYS A 545 10.59 -17.04 22.34
CA LYS A 545 10.03 -15.93 23.10
C LYS A 545 8.52 -16.10 23.24
N ASP A 546 7.98 -15.67 24.37
CA ASP A 546 6.55 -15.49 24.59
C ASP A 546 6.30 -14.10 25.18
N CYS A 547 5.02 -13.72 25.27
CA CYS A 547 4.57 -12.50 25.87
C CYS A 547 3.30 -12.74 26.69
N LEU A 548 3.48 -12.86 28.01
CA LEU A 548 2.39 -13.08 28.95
C LEU A 548 1.49 -11.86 29.14
N ARG A 549 1.99 -10.64 28.87
CA ARG A 549 1.29 -9.37 29.09
C ARG A 549 0.89 -8.63 27.80
N CYS A 550 1.13 -9.22 26.63
CA CYS A 550 0.72 -8.61 25.36
C CYS A 550 -0.79 -8.61 25.25
N ARG A 551 -1.36 -7.53 24.72
CA ARG A 551 -2.78 -7.44 24.36
C ARG A 551 -3.00 -8.03 22.98
N TRP A 552 -4.19 -8.56 22.75
CA TRP A 552 -4.65 -9.10 21.47
C TRP A 552 -6.15 -8.84 21.30
N ASN A 553 -6.58 -8.59 20.06
CA ASN A 553 -8.00 -8.39 19.73
C ASN A 553 -8.65 -9.58 19.00
N SER A 554 -7.91 -10.67 18.74
CA SER A 554 -8.51 -11.92 18.26
C SER A 554 -9.37 -12.59 19.34
N LYS A 555 -10.34 -13.40 18.91
CA LYS A 555 -11.18 -14.21 19.81
C LYS A 555 -10.32 -15.08 20.75
N ASP A 556 -9.32 -15.74 20.19
CA ASP A 556 -8.39 -16.60 20.91
C ASP A 556 -6.97 -16.01 20.87
N LYS A 557 -6.14 -16.31 21.86
CA LYS A 557 -4.81 -15.70 21.98
C LYS A 557 -3.89 -16.17 20.84
N PRO A 558 -3.13 -15.27 20.20
CA PRO A 558 -2.17 -15.66 19.16
C PRO A 558 -1.15 -16.68 19.65
N ALA A 559 -0.94 -17.76 18.89
CA ALA A 559 -0.02 -18.85 19.22
C ALA A 559 1.42 -18.32 19.44
N ALA A 560 1.85 -17.38 18.61
CA ALA A 560 3.13 -16.71 18.72
C ALA A 560 3.33 -15.95 20.05
N MET A 561 2.27 -15.37 20.62
CA MET A 561 2.33 -14.67 21.92
C MET A 561 2.45 -15.64 23.09
N GLU A 562 1.95 -16.88 22.96
CA GLU A 562 2.29 -17.98 23.90
C GLU A 562 3.66 -18.60 23.56
N GLY A 563 4.31 -18.11 22.50
CA GLY A 563 5.52 -18.64 21.90
C GLY A 563 5.41 -20.12 21.55
N ARG A 564 4.25 -20.47 20.98
CA ARG A 564 3.89 -21.76 20.41
C ARG A 564 3.88 -21.60 18.91
N LYS A 565 4.93 -22.06 18.23
CA LYS A 565 5.14 -21.84 16.79
C LYS A 565 5.37 -23.12 16.01
N ASP A 566 4.95 -24.25 16.56
CA ASP A 566 5.10 -25.54 15.89
C ASP A 566 4.27 -25.63 14.61
N TYR A 567 3.21 -24.83 14.49
CA TYR A 567 2.48 -24.62 13.23
C TYR A 567 3.38 -24.21 12.06
N VAL A 568 4.51 -23.53 12.32
CA VAL A 568 5.49 -23.19 11.28
C VAL A 568 6.06 -24.45 10.65
N ARG A 569 6.42 -25.47 11.46
CA ARG A 569 6.91 -26.77 10.96
C ARG A 569 5.82 -27.47 10.16
N GLU A 570 4.61 -27.53 10.73
CA GLU A 570 3.49 -28.27 10.15
C GLU A 570 3.04 -27.70 8.81
N ILE A 571 3.02 -26.38 8.64
CA ILE A 571 2.54 -25.74 7.42
C ILE A 571 3.67 -25.58 6.39
N SER A 572 4.85 -25.10 6.82
CA SER A 572 5.98 -24.90 5.89
C SER A 572 6.64 -26.21 5.46
N LYS A 573 6.41 -27.32 6.18
CA LYS A 573 7.08 -28.61 5.98
C LYS A 573 8.61 -28.51 6.07
N LYS A 574 9.13 -27.52 6.80
CA LYS A 574 10.56 -27.33 7.04
C LYS A 574 10.93 -27.62 8.50
N PRO A 575 12.13 -28.14 8.78
CA PRO A 575 12.60 -28.30 10.14
C PRO A 575 12.75 -26.93 10.81
N ILE A 576 12.31 -26.81 12.06
CA ILE A 576 12.38 -25.57 12.83
C ILE A 576 13.39 -25.67 13.97
N VAL A 577 13.96 -24.54 14.37
CA VAL A 577 14.83 -24.41 15.55
C VAL A 577 14.40 -23.19 16.36
N TYR A 578 13.96 -23.40 17.59
CA TYR A 578 13.76 -22.31 18.55
C TYR A 578 15.12 -21.90 19.09
N SER A 579 15.42 -20.59 19.10
CA SER A 579 16.70 -20.09 19.60
C SER A 579 16.50 -18.93 20.55
N LEU A 580 16.72 -19.20 21.84
CA LEU A 580 16.83 -18.16 22.87
C LEU A 580 18.14 -17.39 22.72
N ASP A 581 19.24 -18.08 22.42
CA ASP A 581 20.55 -17.49 22.19
C ASP A 581 20.51 -16.41 21.10
N PHE A 582 19.74 -16.64 20.02
CA PHE A 582 19.60 -15.66 18.94
C PHE A 582 18.81 -14.43 19.39
N VAL A 583 17.80 -14.61 20.24
CA VAL A 583 17.02 -13.51 20.83
C VAL A 583 17.89 -12.68 21.80
N LEU A 584 18.77 -13.33 22.55
CA LEU A 584 19.62 -12.71 23.59
C LEU A 584 21.02 -12.32 23.10
N ALA A 585 21.33 -12.48 21.81
CA ALA A 585 22.63 -12.14 21.25
C ALA A 585 22.95 -10.67 21.50
N LYS A 586 24.17 -10.37 21.97
CA LYS A 586 24.59 -9.01 22.34
C LYS A 586 25.21 -8.24 21.18
N ASN A 587 25.66 -8.94 20.15
CA ASN A 587 26.31 -8.35 18.98
C ASN A 587 26.05 -9.17 17.70
N PRO A 588 26.30 -8.59 16.51
CA PRO A 588 26.04 -9.25 15.24
C PRO A 588 26.86 -10.54 15.03
N GLU A 589 28.08 -10.60 15.57
CA GLU A 589 28.97 -11.76 15.41
C GLU A 589 28.42 -13.00 16.14
N GLN A 590 27.95 -12.82 17.39
CA GLN A 590 27.26 -13.86 18.15
C GLN A 590 26.03 -14.37 17.41
N ALA A 591 25.16 -13.47 16.96
CA ALA A 591 23.96 -13.82 16.20
C ALA A 591 24.29 -14.61 14.93
N LYS A 592 25.33 -14.20 14.19
CA LYS A 592 25.80 -14.90 12.99
C LYS A 592 26.38 -16.29 13.30
N ASN A 593 27.13 -16.43 14.38
CA ASN A 593 27.65 -17.72 14.83
C ASN A 593 26.52 -18.68 15.24
N ILE A 594 25.45 -18.16 15.84
CA ILE A 594 24.25 -18.95 16.15
C ILE A 594 23.60 -19.44 14.86
N LEU A 595 23.37 -18.58 13.86
CA LEU A 595 22.81 -18.97 12.56
C LEU A 595 23.62 -20.08 11.88
N LYS A 596 24.96 -20.00 11.95
CA LYS A 596 25.86 -21.06 11.45
C LYS A 596 25.73 -22.35 12.25
N LYS A 597 25.79 -22.27 13.59
CA LYS A 597 25.70 -23.42 14.50
C LYS A 597 24.40 -24.19 14.34
N THR A 598 23.29 -23.46 14.20
CA THR A 598 21.96 -24.06 14.00
C THR A 598 21.71 -24.53 12.57
N LYS A 599 22.62 -24.24 11.63
CA LYS A 599 22.47 -24.49 10.18
C LYS A 599 21.18 -23.85 9.64
N THR A 600 20.92 -22.62 10.06
CA THR A 600 19.71 -21.86 9.69
C THR A 600 19.82 -21.39 8.24
N LYS A 601 18.76 -21.65 7.46
CA LYS A 601 18.61 -21.10 6.11
C LYS A 601 17.59 -19.97 6.08
N TYR A 602 16.53 -20.08 6.87
CA TYR A 602 15.45 -19.09 6.95
C TYR A 602 15.23 -18.63 8.39
N ILE A 603 14.81 -17.38 8.58
CA ILE A 603 14.35 -16.86 9.87
C ILE A 603 12.90 -16.45 9.68
N TYR A 604 12.01 -16.94 10.53
CA TYR A 604 10.59 -16.58 10.51
C TYR A 604 10.25 -15.78 11.76
N LEU A 605 9.75 -14.56 11.54
CA LEU A 605 9.37 -13.62 12.59
C LEU A 605 7.87 -13.39 12.53
N THR A 606 7.23 -13.31 13.70
CA THR A 606 5.80 -13.03 13.82
C THR A 606 5.55 -11.62 14.30
N LYS A 607 4.46 -11.01 13.82
CA LYS A 607 4.01 -9.68 14.20
C LYS A 607 2.53 -9.73 14.51
N TYR A 608 2.15 -9.31 15.70
CA TYR A 608 0.77 -9.31 16.10
C TYR A 608 0.56 -8.25 17.16
N GLU A 609 -0.04 -7.12 16.79
CA GLU A 609 -0.32 -5.99 17.68
C GLU A 609 0.91 -5.64 18.55
N ASP A 610 0.79 -5.79 19.88
CA ASP A 610 1.84 -5.49 20.86
C ASP A 610 3.01 -6.51 20.86
N TYR A 611 2.90 -7.61 20.10
CA TYR A 611 3.92 -8.65 19.95
C TYR A 611 4.59 -8.61 18.58
N ILE A 612 5.68 -7.85 18.47
CA ILE A 612 6.47 -7.75 17.23
C ILE A 612 7.85 -8.37 17.44
N GLU A 613 8.17 -9.35 16.60
CA GLU A 613 9.54 -9.86 16.48
C GLU A 613 10.28 -9.15 15.35
N ALA A 614 11.48 -8.70 15.66
CA ALA A 614 12.34 -7.98 14.75
C ALA A 614 13.79 -8.45 14.90
N ILE A 615 14.55 -8.38 13.81
CA ILE A 615 15.99 -8.61 13.86
C ILE A 615 16.65 -7.45 14.62
N ALA A 616 17.39 -7.77 15.68
CA ALA A 616 18.03 -6.78 16.55
C ALA A 616 19.22 -6.02 15.91
N PHE A 617 19.78 -6.56 14.82
CA PHE A 617 20.97 -6.04 14.14
C PHE A 617 20.72 -5.72 12.67
N ASN A 618 21.63 -4.98 12.04
CA ASN A 618 21.54 -4.71 10.62
C ASN A 618 21.61 -6.04 9.82
N PRO A 619 20.65 -6.32 8.92
CA PRO A 619 20.63 -7.55 8.13
C PRO A 619 21.93 -7.84 7.36
N LYS A 620 22.64 -6.79 6.89
CA LYS A 620 23.90 -6.93 6.17
C LYS A 620 24.99 -7.58 7.03
N ASP A 621 25.05 -7.24 8.32
CA ASP A 621 26.07 -7.74 9.26
C ASP A 621 25.89 -9.24 9.53
N LEU A 622 24.62 -9.68 9.57
CA LEU A 622 24.23 -11.07 9.77
C LEU A 622 24.29 -11.92 8.49
N LYS A 623 24.55 -11.31 7.32
CA LYS A 623 24.40 -11.93 6.00
C LYS A 623 23.01 -12.53 5.79
N ILE A 624 21.99 -11.74 6.09
CA ILE A 624 20.60 -12.11 5.87
C ILE A 624 19.90 -11.08 5.00
N ARG A 625 18.96 -11.51 4.16
CA ARG A 625 18.11 -10.64 3.35
C ARG A 625 16.64 -10.94 3.61
N LYS A 626 15.83 -9.90 3.76
CA LYS A 626 14.38 -10.06 3.87
C LYS A 626 13.83 -10.44 2.50
N ILE A 627 13.13 -11.56 2.43
CA ILE A 627 12.57 -12.09 1.17
C ILE A 627 11.05 -11.99 1.13
N PHE A 628 10.41 -11.84 2.29
CA PHE A 628 8.97 -11.66 2.38
C PHE A 628 8.59 -10.91 3.66
N GLU A 629 7.53 -10.11 3.59
CA GLU A 629 6.93 -9.44 4.74
C GLU A 629 5.47 -9.11 4.45
N ASN A 630 4.61 -9.28 5.45
CA ASN A 630 3.25 -8.78 5.47
C ASN A 630 2.91 -8.24 6.87
N ALA A 631 1.61 -8.00 7.11
CA ALA A 631 1.12 -7.44 8.37
C ALA A 631 1.47 -8.30 9.59
N ASN A 632 1.52 -9.63 9.46
CA ASN A 632 1.67 -10.54 10.60
C ASN A 632 2.93 -11.41 10.61
N ALA A 633 3.74 -11.38 9.55
CA ALA A 633 4.97 -12.16 9.48
C ALA A 633 6.06 -11.52 8.62
N ALA A 634 7.31 -11.90 8.88
CA ALA A 634 8.46 -11.60 8.01
C ALA A 634 9.36 -12.83 7.88
N ILE A 635 9.96 -12.99 6.69
CA ILE A 635 10.87 -14.08 6.37
C ILE A 635 12.20 -13.50 5.88
N PHE A 636 13.28 -13.96 6.50
CA PHE A 636 14.65 -13.66 6.07
C PHE A 636 15.33 -14.93 5.57
N GLU A 637 16.17 -14.79 4.55
CA GLU A 637 17.06 -15.83 4.05
C GLU A 637 18.50 -15.52 4.44
N VAL A 638 19.22 -16.53 4.94
CA VAL A 638 20.66 -16.49 5.20
C VAL A 638 21.42 -16.83 3.91
N TYR A 639 22.43 -16.03 3.56
CA TYR A 639 23.24 -16.17 2.33
C TYR A 639 24.75 -16.13 2.56
#